data_AF-A0A5D2BSA7-F1
#
_entry.id   AF-A0A5D2BSA7-F1
#
_cell.length_a   1.000
_cell.length_b   1.000
_cell.length_c   1.000
_cell.angle_alpha   90.00
_cell.angle_beta   90.00
_cell.angle_gamma   90.00
#
_symmetry.space_group_name_H-M   'P 1'
#
loop_
_entity.id
_entity.type
_entity.pdbx_description
1 polymer ?
#
loop_
_entity_poly.entity_id
_entity_poly.type
_entity_poly.pdbx_seq_one_letter_code
_entity_poly.pdbx_strand_id
1 'polypeptide(L)'
;MILHFLLLFLTFFFYLLIPSSPLVLSASAPPPLPLPLPLPLPLPLLSLLSLKSSLNDPFSTFKDWDPSPAFSNPGSHDHPVWCSWSGVKCNPITAQVTSLDLSFRNLSGIIPPELRFLTSLVDLNLSRNYFDGPLQPAIFELTQLRTLDISHNSFNATFPPGVSKLKFLKFFNGFSNDFIGPLPLEFIHLQFLEQLNLGGSYFEGVIPVGYGNFKRLKFLDLAGNALEGTLPPQLGFLTQVEHIEIGYNGFTGKIPVELALLSNLKYLDISNCSLSGLLPEELGNLTKLEDLYFFKNNFVGEIPMSYTKLKALKVLDLSNNLLSGTIPEELASLTELTWLSLIGNNFSGTIPQSIGELPNLNTLLLWDNNFSGILPQKLGSNGKLLTLDVSSNSLTGPLPPNLCHGNKLFKLILFNNMFTNELPRSLVNCTSLSRFRIQNNLLNGTIPYGFGLLRNLTFVDASKNKFTGEIPGDLGYAPMLQYLNISENDFNNELPSNIWSAPSLQIFSASSSKLTGEIPDFVDCNNVYKIELQGNFLNGSIPGDIDRCQKLLSLNLSSNLLTGIIPRELSMLPSINAVDLSHNLLTGTIPSSFENCSTLENFDVSYNLLSGPIPSSGPTFPNLHPSSFSGNDGLCGRIVAKPCPEALATGDMEAGNNNQQHPPRKAAGAIVWIVAAAFGIGLFVLVAGTRCFHASYGRRFNDDREIGPWKLTAFQRLNFTSDDVLECLSMTDKIIGMGSTGTVYKAEMPSGETIAVKKLWGKHKETVRRRRGVLAEVEVLGNVRHRNIVRLLGCCSNRECTMLLYEYMPNGNLDDLLHGKNKGDNLVADWVTRYKIALGVAQGICYLHHDCDPVIVHRDLKPSNILLDGEMEARVADFGVAKLIQSDESMSVIAGSYGYIAPEYAYTLQVDEKSDI
;
A
#
# COMPACT_ATOMS: atom_id res chain seq x y z
N MET A 1 0.30 -48.53 -48.34
CA MET A 1 0.36 -47.48 -49.37
C MET A 1 0.71 -46.19 -48.66
N ILE A 2 2.01 -45.89 -48.62
CA ILE A 2 2.69 -44.65 -48.19
C ILE A 2 2.44 -44.22 -46.72
N LEU A 3 3.56 -44.06 -46.00
CA LEU A 3 3.70 -43.81 -44.56
C LEU A 3 3.50 -45.03 -43.64
N HIS A 4 3.65 -46.21 -44.21
CA HIS A 4 4.47 -47.26 -43.60
C HIS A 4 5.88 -47.07 -44.15
N PHE A 5 6.89 -47.17 -43.28
CA PHE A 5 8.34 -47.07 -43.52
C PHE A 5 9.04 -45.80 -43.02
N LEU A 6 9.96 -46.03 -42.09
CA LEU A 6 11.02 -45.14 -41.59
C LEU A 6 10.73 -44.23 -40.38
N LEU A 7 10.01 -44.77 -39.40
CA LEU A 7 10.37 -44.55 -37.99
C LEU A 7 10.60 -45.91 -37.34
N LEU A 8 11.76 -46.51 -37.64
CA LEU A 8 12.37 -47.63 -36.90
C LEU A 8 13.57 -48.09 -37.73
N PHE A 9 14.77 -47.65 -37.34
CA PHE A 9 15.97 -48.48 -37.21
C PHE A 9 17.12 -47.54 -36.85
N LEU A 10 17.42 -47.50 -35.54
CA LEU A 10 18.80 -47.57 -35.03
C LEU A 10 19.68 -48.32 -36.06
N THR A 11 20.89 -47.91 -36.43
CA THR A 11 22.08 -47.73 -35.61
C THR A 11 23.25 -47.56 -36.58
N PHE A 12 24.26 -46.78 -36.15
CA PHE A 12 25.68 -47.13 -36.28
C PHE A 12 26.11 -47.99 -37.49
N PHE A 13 26.86 -47.41 -38.43
CA PHE A 13 28.02 -48.12 -38.96
C PHE A 13 29.20 -47.18 -39.26
N PHE A 14 30.33 -47.65 -38.75
CA PHE A 14 31.70 -47.18 -38.75
C PHE A 14 32.28 -46.87 -40.15
N TYR A 15 33.05 -45.77 -40.20
CA TYR A 15 34.42 -45.63 -40.74
C TYR A 15 34.80 -45.90 -42.23
N LEU A 16 35.58 -44.91 -42.72
CA LEU A 16 36.84 -44.97 -43.51
C LEU A 16 36.82 -45.07 -45.06
N LEU A 17 37.69 -44.20 -45.63
CA LEU A 17 38.48 -44.25 -46.89
C LEU A 17 37.85 -43.57 -48.13
N ILE A 18 38.24 -42.33 -48.50
CA ILE A 18 39.44 -41.88 -49.29
C ILE A 18 39.34 -42.36 -50.76
N PRO A 19 39.47 -41.49 -51.80
CA PRO A 19 40.76 -40.85 -52.13
C PRO A 19 40.83 -39.46 -52.84
N SER A 20 42.04 -38.88 -52.72
CA SER A 20 42.86 -38.13 -53.73
C SER A 20 42.28 -36.87 -54.38
N SER A 21 42.88 -35.67 -54.29
CA SER A 21 44.21 -35.22 -54.80
C SER A 21 44.36 -33.69 -54.55
N PRO A 22 45.48 -32.99 -54.90
CA PRO A 22 46.91 -33.20 -54.64
C PRO A 22 47.58 -32.01 -53.89
N LEU A 23 48.84 -32.20 -53.47
CA LEU A 23 49.74 -31.19 -52.90
C LEU A 23 50.43 -30.32 -53.97
N VAL A 24 50.69 -29.05 -53.64
CA VAL A 24 51.89 -28.29 -54.10
C VAL A 24 52.46 -27.47 -52.93
N LEU A 25 53.80 -27.50 -52.81
CA LEU A 25 54.65 -26.99 -51.72
C LEU A 25 54.85 -25.47 -51.69
N SER A 26 55.10 -24.92 -50.50
CA SER A 26 56.05 -23.82 -50.28
C SER A 26 56.65 -23.92 -48.86
N ALA A 27 57.88 -23.42 -48.69
CA ALA A 27 58.90 -23.93 -47.77
C ALA A 27 59.08 -23.19 -46.42
N SER A 28 59.53 -23.97 -45.42
CA SER A 28 60.46 -23.71 -44.31
C SER A 28 60.20 -22.63 -43.23
N ALA A 29 60.00 -23.10 -41.99
CA ALA A 29 60.63 -22.61 -40.75
C ALA A 29 60.64 -23.74 -39.69
N PRO A 30 61.64 -23.85 -38.78
CA PRO A 30 61.74 -24.98 -37.84
C PRO A 30 60.67 -24.89 -36.74
N PRO A 31 60.30 -26.01 -36.08
CA PRO A 31 59.27 -25.98 -35.04
C PRO A 31 59.80 -25.30 -33.78
N PRO A 32 58.99 -24.47 -33.08
CA PRO A 32 59.26 -24.20 -31.68
C PRO A 32 58.95 -25.45 -30.86
N LEU A 33 59.78 -25.70 -29.85
CA LEU A 33 59.61 -26.72 -28.81
C LEU A 33 58.16 -26.77 -28.29
N PRO A 34 57.63 -27.96 -27.92
CA PRO A 34 56.29 -28.04 -27.36
C PRO A 34 56.22 -27.23 -26.05
N LEU A 35 55.29 -26.28 -26.00
CA LEU A 35 54.87 -25.62 -24.77
C LEU A 35 54.48 -26.69 -23.74
N PRO A 36 54.79 -26.52 -22.44
CA PRO A 36 54.36 -27.47 -21.43
C PRO A 36 52.84 -27.49 -21.40
N LEU A 37 52.25 -28.70 -21.35
CA LEU A 37 50.83 -28.88 -21.01
C LEU A 37 50.51 -28.08 -19.73
N PRO A 38 49.40 -27.32 -19.66
CA PRO A 38 49.03 -26.64 -18.43
C PRO A 38 48.79 -27.69 -17.34
N LEU A 39 49.41 -27.51 -16.17
CA LEU A 39 49.08 -28.31 -14.98
C LEU A 39 47.55 -28.26 -14.76
N PRO A 40 46.89 -29.38 -14.40
CA PRO A 40 45.48 -29.36 -14.09
C PRO A 40 45.21 -28.42 -12.92
N LEU A 41 44.27 -27.49 -13.11
CA LEU A 41 43.81 -26.57 -12.07
C LEU A 41 43.38 -27.36 -10.81
N PRO A 42 43.74 -26.90 -9.60
CA PRO A 42 43.22 -27.49 -8.37
C PRO A 42 41.69 -27.51 -8.39
N LEU A 43 41.08 -28.65 -8.03
CA LEU A 43 39.63 -28.83 -8.07
C LEU A 43 38.83 -27.77 -7.30
N PRO A 44 39.27 -27.29 -6.11
CA PRO A 44 38.59 -26.19 -5.43
C PRO A 44 38.64 -24.87 -6.21
N LEU A 45 39.77 -24.58 -6.85
CA LEU A 45 39.91 -23.38 -7.69
C LEU A 45 39.02 -23.47 -8.92
N LEU A 46 38.93 -24.64 -9.56
CA LEU A 46 38.00 -24.88 -10.66
C LEU A 46 36.56 -24.61 -10.22
N SER A 47 36.16 -25.15 -9.07
CA SER A 47 34.80 -24.98 -8.52
C SER A 47 34.42 -23.52 -8.27
N LEU A 48 35.30 -22.75 -7.63
CA LEU A 48 35.07 -21.34 -7.34
C LEU A 48 35.10 -20.48 -8.62
N LEU A 49 35.99 -20.77 -9.57
CA LEU A 49 35.98 -20.06 -10.86
C LEU A 49 34.74 -20.39 -11.69
N SER A 50 34.24 -21.62 -11.64
CA SER A 50 32.97 -22.01 -12.25
C SER A 50 31.80 -21.22 -11.66
N LEU A 51 31.74 -21.03 -10.33
CA LEU A 51 30.74 -20.15 -9.71
C LEU A 51 30.83 -18.72 -10.25
N LYS A 52 32.04 -18.15 -10.24
CA LYS A 52 32.28 -16.78 -10.74
C LYS A 52 31.89 -16.61 -12.22
N SER A 53 32.12 -17.60 -13.06
CA SER A 53 31.83 -17.51 -14.49
C SER A 53 30.37 -17.79 -14.84
N SER A 54 29.69 -18.64 -14.06
CA SER A 54 28.32 -19.09 -14.36
C SER A 54 27.25 -18.16 -13.80
N LEU A 55 27.56 -17.41 -12.75
CA LEU A 55 26.62 -16.50 -12.09
C LEU A 55 26.71 -15.10 -12.66
N ASN A 56 25.55 -14.44 -12.74
CA ASN A 56 25.48 -13.02 -13.06
C ASN A 56 25.65 -12.20 -11.78
N ASP A 57 26.61 -11.27 -11.79
CA ASP A 57 27.07 -10.49 -10.63
C ASP A 57 27.08 -8.99 -10.96
N PRO A 58 25.91 -8.32 -10.94
CA PRO A 58 25.76 -6.94 -11.41
C PRO A 58 26.57 -5.93 -10.59
N PHE A 59 26.87 -6.24 -9.33
CA PHE A 59 27.64 -5.37 -8.44
C PHE A 59 29.12 -5.72 -8.36
N SER A 60 29.60 -6.66 -9.17
CA SER A 60 30.99 -7.10 -9.18
C SER A 60 31.48 -7.55 -7.80
N THR A 61 30.63 -8.26 -7.05
CA THR A 61 30.94 -8.81 -5.73
C THR A 61 32.04 -9.88 -5.77
N PHE A 62 32.31 -10.51 -6.91
CA PHE A 62 33.43 -11.42 -7.14
C PHE A 62 34.73 -10.74 -7.60
N LYS A 63 34.84 -9.41 -7.48
CA LYS A 63 36.01 -8.66 -7.98
C LYS A 63 37.34 -9.16 -7.42
N ASP A 64 37.37 -9.53 -6.14
CA ASP A 64 38.57 -10.00 -5.44
C ASP A 64 38.92 -11.47 -5.70
N TRP A 65 38.04 -12.21 -6.39
CA TRP A 65 38.30 -13.58 -6.83
C TRP A 65 39.23 -13.61 -8.06
N ASP A 66 40.44 -13.07 -7.90
CA ASP A 66 41.46 -13.02 -8.95
C ASP A 66 42.42 -14.23 -8.83
N PRO A 67 42.49 -15.12 -9.83
CA PRO A 67 43.40 -16.26 -9.80
C PRO A 67 44.83 -15.92 -10.27
N SER A 68 45.09 -14.71 -10.80
CA SER A 68 46.39 -14.31 -11.35
C SER A 68 47.58 -14.51 -10.39
N PRO A 69 47.46 -14.26 -9.06
CA PRO A 69 48.54 -14.53 -8.10
C PRO A 69 48.95 -16.00 -8.00
N ALA A 70 48.03 -16.95 -8.29
CA ALA A 70 48.32 -18.37 -8.24
C ALA A 70 49.19 -18.86 -9.41
N PHE A 71 49.16 -18.16 -10.56
CA PHE A 71 49.93 -18.53 -11.75
C PHE A 71 51.28 -17.80 -11.84
N SER A 72 51.47 -16.73 -11.08
CA SER A 72 52.67 -15.88 -11.14
C SER A 72 53.76 -16.29 -10.14
N ASN A 73 53.45 -17.08 -9.12
CA ASN A 73 54.43 -17.57 -8.13
C ASN A 73 54.17 -19.05 -7.73
N PRO A 74 54.50 -20.02 -8.59
CA PRO A 74 54.22 -21.44 -8.35
C PRO A 74 55.00 -22.08 -7.17
N GLY A 75 55.87 -21.33 -6.48
CA GLY A 75 56.71 -21.81 -5.37
C GLY A 75 56.28 -21.40 -3.95
N SER A 76 55.24 -20.57 -3.77
CA SER A 76 54.73 -20.21 -2.43
C SER A 76 53.61 -21.16 -2.01
N HIS A 77 53.96 -22.36 -1.57
CA HIS A 77 53.02 -23.43 -1.22
C HIS A 77 52.29 -23.26 0.13
N ASP A 78 52.52 -22.19 0.89
CA ASP A 78 52.01 -22.13 2.27
C ASP A 78 50.53 -21.74 2.37
N HIS A 79 49.95 -20.99 1.41
CA HIS A 79 48.51 -20.64 1.44
C HIS A 79 47.89 -20.46 0.04
N PRO A 80 46.83 -21.21 -0.31
CA PRO A 80 46.12 -21.02 -1.57
C PRO A 80 45.42 -19.66 -1.67
N VAL A 81 45.51 -19.01 -2.85
CA VAL A 81 44.97 -17.66 -3.07
C VAL A 81 43.48 -17.54 -2.76
N TRP A 82 42.70 -18.59 -3.04
CA TRP A 82 41.24 -18.58 -2.85
C TRP A 82 40.82 -18.51 -1.38
N CYS A 83 41.71 -18.84 -0.43
CA CYS A 83 41.39 -18.70 0.99
C CYS A 83 41.36 -17.25 1.46
N SER A 84 41.77 -16.30 0.63
CA SER A 84 41.66 -14.86 0.87
C SER A 84 40.44 -14.21 0.20
N TRP A 85 39.71 -14.97 -0.62
CA TRP A 85 38.57 -14.47 -1.38
C TRP A 85 37.35 -14.22 -0.50
N SER A 86 36.61 -13.17 -0.82
CA SER A 86 35.41 -12.73 -0.12
C SER A 86 34.40 -13.86 -0.02
N GLY A 87 34.01 -14.22 1.20
CA GLY A 87 33.07 -15.30 1.48
C GLY A 87 33.65 -16.70 1.43
N VAL A 88 34.95 -16.89 1.20
CA VAL A 88 35.61 -18.20 1.24
C VAL A 88 36.39 -18.34 2.54
N LYS A 89 36.12 -19.40 3.30
CA LYS A 89 36.89 -19.74 4.50
C LYS A 89 37.47 -21.15 4.39
N CYS A 90 38.77 -21.25 4.57
CA CYS A 90 39.50 -22.51 4.50
C CYS A 90 39.87 -23.05 5.88
N ASN A 91 40.09 -24.37 5.95
CA ASN A 91 40.74 -25.00 7.08
C ASN A 91 42.19 -24.48 7.19
N PRO A 92 42.64 -24.02 8.38
CA PRO A 92 43.96 -23.41 8.54
C PRO A 92 45.13 -24.39 8.34
N ILE A 93 44.88 -25.70 8.41
CA ILE A 93 45.90 -26.75 8.28
C ILE A 93 45.88 -27.37 6.87
N THR A 94 44.71 -27.75 6.38
CA THR A 94 44.60 -28.48 5.09
C THR A 94 44.36 -27.58 3.89
N ALA A 95 44.08 -26.29 4.13
CA ALA A 95 43.71 -25.28 3.14
C ALA A 95 42.50 -25.65 2.24
N GLN A 96 41.73 -26.66 2.63
CA GLN A 96 40.46 -27.03 2.00
C GLN A 96 39.38 -26.00 2.34
N VAL A 97 38.50 -25.69 1.39
CA VAL A 97 37.38 -24.77 1.61
C VAL A 97 36.37 -25.45 2.55
N THR A 98 36.12 -24.82 3.70
CA THR A 98 35.20 -25.31 4.74
C THR A 98 33.92 -24.51 4.81
N SER A 99 33.91 -23.25 4.39
CA SER A 99 32.71 -22.42 4.34
C SER A 99 32.73 -21.52 3.11
N LEU A 100 31.55 -21.39 2.48
CA LEU A 100 31.29 -20.55 1.33
C LEU A 100 30.03 -19.72 1.59
N ASP A 101 30.20 -18.41 1.71
CA ASP A 101 29.14 -17.44 1.97
C ASP A 101 29.01 -16.45 0.81
N LEU A 102 27.96 -16.65 0.02
CA LEU A 102 27.58 -15.82 -1.12
C LEU A 102 26.28 -15.04 -0.84
N SER A 103 25.87 -14.92 0.42
CA SER A 103 24.61 -14.26 0.77
C SER A 103 24.60 -12.75 0.50
N PHE A 104 23.43 -12.21 0.19
CA PHE A 104 23.19 -10.76 0.00
C PHE A 104 24.14 -10.11 -1.03
N ARG A 105 24.31 -10.76 -2.18
CA ARG A 105 25.20 -10.28 -3.27
C ARG A 105 24.46 -9.94 -4.56
N ASN A 106 23.14 -10.06 -4.58
CA ASN A 106 22.28 -9.89 -5.76
C ASN A 106 22.74 -10.75 -6.95
N LEU A 107 23.23 -11.96 -6.66
CA LEU A 107 23.66 -12.92 -7.66
C LEU A 107 22.43 -13.57 -8.32
N SER A 108 22.50 -13.84 -9.63
CA SER A 108 21.44 -14.56 -10.34
C SER A 108 22.00 -15.65 -11.26
N GLY A 109 21.13 -16.56 -11.70
CA GLY A 109 21.47 -17.69 -12.55
C GLY A 109 21.55 -19.03 -11.79
N ILE A 110 22.11 -20.04 -12.45
CA ILE A 110 22.08 -21.43 -11.98
C ILE A 110 23.41 -21.81 -11.32
N ILE A 111 23.33 -22.52 -10.20
CA ILE A 111 24.51 -23.06 -9.50
C ILE A 111 25.22 -24.10 -10.40
N PRO A 112 26.52 -23.97 -10.68
CA PRO A 112 27.23 -24.93 -11.52
C PRO A 112 27.42 -26.29 -10.83
N PRO A 113 27.34 -27.42 -11.54
CA PRO A 113 27.53 -28.76 -10.97
C PRO A 113 28.96 -28.98 -10.45
N GLU A 114 29.95 -28.21 -10.92
CA GLU A 114 31.33 -28.19 -10.43
C GLU A 114 31.43 -27.79 -8.94
N LEU A 115 30.38 -27.22 -8.35
CA LEU A 115 30.31 -26.96 -6.91
C LEU A 115 30.61 -28.21 -6.07
N ARG A 116 30.26 -29.40 -6.58
CA ARG A 116 30.51 -30.71 -5.94
C ARG A 116 31.97 -30.99 -5.59
N PHE A 117 32.92 -30.27 -6.20
CA PHE A 117 34.34 -30.47 -5.95
C PHE A 117 34.83 -29.85 -4.63
N LEU A 118 34.02 -29.03 -3.95
CA LEU A 118 34.30 -28.52 -2.61
C LEU A 118 33.98 -29.57 -1.53
N THR A 119 34.59 -30.76 -1.62
CA THR A 119 34.21 -31.95 -0.82
C THR A 119 34.36 -31.81 0.70
N SER A 120 35.11 -30.80 1.16
CA SER A 120 35.30 -30.49 2.58
C SER A 120 34.37 -29.38 3.11
N LEU A 121 33.42 -28.92 2.29
CA LEU A 121 32.51 -27.83 2.65
C LEU A 121 31.58 -28.25 3.78
N VAL A 122 31.56 -27.44 4.83
CA VAL A 122 30.76 -27.61 6.05
C VAL A 122 29.59 -26.64 6.07
N ASP A 123 29.82 -25.39 5.65
CA ASP A 123 28.80 -24.34 5.66
C ASP A 123 28.64 -23.73 4.26
N LEU A 124 27.43 -23.77 3.71
CA LEU A 124 27.08 -23.14 2.44
C LEU A 124 25.91 -22.18 2.65
N ASN A 125 26.13 -20.89 2.39
CA ASN A 125 25.11 -19.85 2.47
C ASN A 125 24.97 -19.15 1.11
N LEU A 126 23.79 -19.29 0.52
CA LEU A 126 23.39 -18.71 -0.78
C LEU A 126 22.21 -17.74 -0.62
N SER A 127 21.83 -17.41 0.61
CA SER A 127 20.58 -16.71 0.90
C SER A 127 20.52 -15.26 0.39
N ARG A 128 19.30 -14.74 0.20
CA ARG A 128 19.05 -13.34 -0.23
C ARG A 128 19.76 -13.00 -1.54
N ASN A 129 19.48 -13.79 -2.57
CA ASN A 129 19.95 -13.61 -3.94
C ASN A 129 18.76 -13.83 -4.90
N TYR A 130 19.05 -13.89 -6.20
CA TYR A 130 18.07 -14.15 -7.27
C TYR A 130 18.43 -15.44 -8.01
N PHE A 131 18.90 -16.48 -7.29
CA PHE A 131 19.14 -17.78 -7.91
C PHE A 131 17.81 -18.38 -8.37
N ASP A 132 17.74 -18.84 -9.61
CA ASP A 132 16.52 -19.31 -10.26
C ASP A 132 16.66 -20.72 -10.85
N GLY A 133 15.54 -21.29 -11.27
CA GLY A 133 15.49 -22.64 -11.81
C GLY A 133 15.56 -23.74 -10.73
N PRO A 134 15.72 -25.01 -11.13
CA PRO A 134 15.72 -26.12 -10.19
C PRO A 134 16.98 -26.12 -9.33
N LEU A 135 16.81 -26.41 -8.03
CA LEU A 135 17.93 -26.63 -7.11
C LEU A 135 18.83 -27.76 -7.64
N GLN A 136 20.13 -27.52 -7.65
CA GLN A 136 21.08 -28.41 -8.31
C GLN A 136 21.48 -29.59 -7.41
N PRO A 137 21.22 -30.86 -7.81
CA PRO A 137 21.54 -32.03 -6.99
C PRO A 137 23.02 -32.20 -6.66
N ALA A 138 23.91 -31.51 -7.39
CA ALA A 138 25.35 -31.48 -7.12
C ALA A 138 25.68 -30.98 -5.70
N ILE A 139 24.82 -30.13 -5.10
CA ILE A 139 24.95 -29.68 -3.71
C ILE A 139 24.88 -30.88 -2.75
N PHE A 140 24.08 -31.90 -3.07
CA PHE A 140 23.91 -33.08 -2.21
C PHE A 140 25.11 -34.04 -2.22
N GLU A 141 26.10 -33.82 -3.10
CA GLU A 141 27.38 -34.54 -3.09
C GLU A 141 28.37 -33.96 -2.05
N LEU A 142 28.06 -32.80 -1.46
CA LEU A 142 28.87 -32.15 -0.43
C LEU A 142 28.61 -32.78 0.95
N THR A 143 28.98 -34.05 1.09
CA THR A 143 28.61 -34.91 2.23
C THR A 143 29.07 -34.42 3.62
N GLN A 144 29.97 -33.44 3.69
CA GLN A 144 30.43 -32.83 4.95
C GLN A 144 29.57 -31.65 5.43
N LEU A 145 28.58 -31.22 4.64
CA LEU A 145 27.71 -30.10 4.99
C LEU A 145 26.99 -30.33 6.32
N ARG A 146 27.02 -29.28 7.15
CA ARG A 146 26.30 -29.15 8.41
C ARG A 146 25.26 -28.05 8.34
N THR A 147 25.53 -26.97 7.61
CA THR A 147 24.56 -25.89 7.37
C THR A 147 24.41 -25.64 5.88
N LEU A 148 23.16 -25.62 5.41
CA LEU A 148 22.81 -25.22 4.07
C LEU A 148 21.68 -24.18 4.14
N ASP A 149 21.98 -22.96 3.73
CA ASP A 149 21.00 -21.88 3.63
C ASP A 149 20.86 -21.43 2.17
N ILE A 150 19.66 -21.60 1.64
CA ILE A 150 19.24 -21.20 0.29
C ILE A 150 18.03 -20.27 0.33
N SER A 151 17.71 -19.69 1.49
CA SER A 151 16.52 -18.89 1.71
C SER A 151 16.51 -17.58 0.92
N HIS A 152 15.31 -17.02 0.65
CA HIS A 152 15.12 -15.80 -0.12
C HIS A 152 15.82 -15.85 -1.48
N ASN A 153 15.36 -16.78 -2.32
CA ASN A 153 15.77 -16.97 -3.71
C ASN A 153 14.53 -17.31 -4.56
N SER A 154 14.74 -17.69 -5.82
CA SER A 154 13.69 -18.09 -6.76
C SER A 154 13.89 -19.53 -7.24
N PHE A 155 14.39 -20.41 -6.37
CA PHE A 155 14.53 -21.83 -6.71
C PHE A 155 13.14 -22.42 -6.92
N ASN A 156 12.92 -23.00 -8.10
CA ASN A 156 11.62 -23.50 -8.51
C ASN A 156 11.63 -25.01 -8.76
N ALA A 157 10.52 -25.51 -9.29
CA ALA A 157 10.27 -26.93 -9.55
C ALA A 157 10.20 -27.79 -8.28
N THR A 158 10.01 -29.09 -8.45
CA THR A 158 9.98 -30.03 -7.32
C THR A 158 11.35 -30.16 -6.69
N PHE A 159 11.39 -30.14 -5.36
CA PHE A 159 12.62 -30.30 -4.61
C PHE A 159 13.33 -31.62 -5.00
N PRO A 160 14.61 -31.57 -5.41
CA PRO A 160 15.30 -32.72 -5.98
C PRO A 160 15.58 -33.82 -4.95
N PRO A 161 15.60 -35.10 -5.38
CA PRO A 161 15.99 -36.21 -4.51
C PRO A 161 17.49 -36.19 -4.20
N GLY A 162 17.91 -36.90 -3.15
CA GLY A 162 19.32 -37.09 -2.80
C GLY A 162 19.80 -36.28 -1.59
N VAL A 163 18.96 -35.44 -0.98
CA VAL A 163 19.31 -34.69 0.24
C VAL A 163 19.75 -35.61 1.39
N SER A 164 19.26 -36.87 1.40
CA SER A 164 19.66 -37.91 2.35
C SER A 164 21.17 -38.26 2.34
N LYS A 165 21.91 -37.86 1.30
CA LYS A 165 23.38 -37.99 1.22
C LYS A 165 24.11 -37.05 2.19
N LEU A 166 23.49 -35.95 2.61
CA LEU A 166 24.05 -34.96 3.53
C LEU A 166 23.95 -35.44 4.98
N LYS A 167 24.58 -36.58 5.29
CA LYS A 167 24.40 -37.31 6.56
C LYS A 167 24.70 -36.50 7.82
N PHE A 168 25.49 -35.43 7.73
CA PHE A 168 25.87 -34.58 8.87
C PHE A 168 25.11 -33.24 8.93
N LEU A 169 24.13 -33.04 8.04
CA LEU A 169 23.36 -31.81 7.98
C LEU A 169 22.59 -31.61 9.29
N LYS A 170 22.74 -30.41 9.86
CA LYS A 170 22.10 -29.96 11.09
C LYS A 170 21.07 -28.87 10.83
N PHE A 171 21.37 -27.96 9.92
CA PHE A 171 20.56 -26.81 9.60
C PHE A 171 20.28 -26.79 8.10
N PHE A 172 19.00 -26.82 7.75
CA PHE A 172 18.54 -26.58 6.39
C PHE A 172 17.52 -25.44 6.41
N ASN A 173 17.80 -24.38 5.64
CA ASN A 173 16.88 -23.26 5.47
C ASN A 173 16.62 -23.02 3.98
N GLY A 174 15.38 -23.31 3.56
CA GLY A 174 14.87 -23.06 2.22
C GLY A 174 13.74 -22.03 2.18
N PHE A 175 13.57 -21.23 3.24
CA PHE A 175 12.49 -20.25 3.36
C PHE A 175 12.41 -19.30 2.16
N SER A 176 11.22 -18.92 1.69
CA SER A 176 11.03 -17.91 0.65
C SER A 176 11.71 -18.31 -0.68
N ASN A 177 11.08 -19.24 -1.39
CA ASN A 177 11.48 -19.78 -2.69
C ASN A 177 10.24 -20.18 -3.52
N ASP A 178 10.43 -20.63 -4.76
CA ASP A 178 9.36 -21.01 -5.69
C ASP A 178 9.16 -22.54 -5.81
N PHE A 179 9.55 -23.31 -4.77
CA PHE A 179 9.45 -24.78 -4.81
C PHE A 179 7.98 -25.23 -4.90
N ILE A 180 7.73 -26.26 -5.72
CA ILE A 180 6.39 -26.85 -5.93
C ILE A 180 6.38 -28.36 -5.61
N GLY A 181 5.19 -28.96 -5.59
CA GLY A 181 5.02 -30.40 -5.40
C GLY A 181 5.15 -30.83 -3.93
N PRO A 182 5.28 -32.14 -3.64
CA PRO A 182 5.20 -32.63 -2.27
C PRO A 182 6.44 -32.30 -1.43
N LEU A 183 6.23 -32.18 -0.11
CA LEU A 183 7.32 -32.08 0.85
C LEU A 183 8.28 -33.30 0.76
N PRO A 184 9.62 -33.10 0.76
CA PRO A 184 10.55 -34.20 0.55
C PRO A 184 10.62 -35.14 1.75
N LEU A 185 10.24 -36.40 1.56
CA LEU A 185 10.28 -37.41 2.61
C LEU A 185 11.72 -37.74 3.05
N GLU A 186 12.71 -37.60 2.16
CA GLU A 186 14.11 -37.98 2.42
C GLU A 186 14.76 -37.26 3.60
N PHE A 187 14.27 -36.09 4.00
CA PHE A 187 14.79 -35.36 5.16
C PHE A 187 14.80 -36.21 6.44
N ILE A 188 13.84 -37.13 6.59
CA ILE A 188 13.75 -38.01 7.78
C ILE A 188 14.98 -38.91 7.98
N HIS A 189 15.76 -39.13 6.92
CA HIS A 189 16.98 -39.94 6.99
C HIS A 189 18.17 -39.17 7.60
N LEU A 190 18.06 -37.84 7.73
CA LEU A 190 19.09 -36.97 8.29
C LEU A 190 19.08 -37.04 9.82
N GLN A 191 19.87 -37.96 10.38
CA GLN A 191 19.90 -38.28 11.82
C GLN A 191 20.36 -37.11 12.71
N PHE A 192 21.02 -36.11 12.12
CA PHE A 192 21.57 -34.95 12.83
C PHE A 192 20.81 -33.65 12.59
N LEU A 193 19.73 -33.66 11.82
CA LEU A 193 18.95 -32.47 11.51
C LEU A 193 18.31 -31.90 12.79
N GLU A 194 18.64 -30.66 13.09
CA GLU A 194 18.14 -29.89 14.24
C GLU A 194 17.15 -28.80 13.78
N GLN A 195 17.34 -28.24 12.58
CA GLN A 195 16.46 -27.21 12.02
C GLN A 195 16.12 -27.52 10.56
N LEU A 196 14.82 -27.47 10.27
CA LEU A 196 14.26 -27.57 8.92
C LEU A 196 13.30 -26.41 8.70
N ASN A 197 13.62 -25.52 7.75
CA ASN A 197 12.72 -24.49 7.27
C ASN A 197 12.45 -24.70 5.77
N LEU A 198 11.18 -24.89 5.42
CA LEU A 198 10.66 -25.00 4.05
C LEU A 198 9.45 -24.07 3.85
N GLY A 199 9.30 -23.03 4.68
CA GLY A 199 8.20 -22.07 4.62
C GLY A 199 8.31 -21.09 3.44
N GLY A 200 7.22 -20.40 3.10
CA GLY A 200 7.19 -19.39 2.05
C GLY A 200 7.53 -19.95 0.68
N SER A 201 6.87 -21.03 0.27
CA SER A 201 7.01 -21.63 -1.06
C SER A 201 5.65 -22.08 -1.56
N TYR A 202 5.60 -22.97 -2.54
CA TYR A 202 4.36 -23.52 -3.10
C TYR A 202 4.33 -25.05 -2.95
N PHE A 203 4.87 -25.59 -1.85
CA PHE A 203 4.77 -27.02 -1.58
C PHE A 203 3.29 -27.41 -1.42
N GLU A 204 2.89 -28.51 -2.04
CA GLU A 204 1.51 -29.01 -2.11
C GLU A 204 1.37 -30.37 -1.40
N GLY A 205 0.13 -30.81 -1.21
CA GLY A 205 -0.18 -32.10 -0.60
C GLY A 205 -0.08 -32.07 0.93
N VAL A 206 0.18 -33.22 1.55
CA VAL A 206 0.11 -33.36 3.01
C VAL A 206 1.49 -33.31 3.67
N ILE A 207 1.54 -32.95 4.96
CA ILE A 207 2.74 -33.20 5.77
C ILE A 207 2.98 -34.71 5.83
N PRO A 208 4.16 -35.22 5.42
CA PRO A 208 4.41 -36.65 5.43
C PRO A 208 4.40 -37.19 6.85
N VAL A 209 3.64 -38.27 7.11
CA VAL A 209 3.57 -38.94 8.42
C VAL A 209 4.96 -39.31 8.96
N GLY A 210 5.90 -39.61 8.05
CA GLY A 210 7.29 -39.90 8.40
C GLY A 210 8.02 -38.74 9.09
N TYR A 211 7.56 -37.49 9.00
CA TYR A 211 8.16 -36.35 9.69
C TYR A 211 8.10 -36.50 11.21
N GLY A 212 7.18 -37.29 11.76
CA GLY A 212 7.20 -37.67 13.19
C GLY A 212 8.44 -38.47 13.63
N ASN A 213 9.29 -38.94 12.69
CA ASN A 213 10.45 -39.78 12.99
C ASN A 213 11.78 -39.02 13.11
N PHE A 214 11.81 -37.70 12.95
CA PHE A 214 13.05 -36.94 13.13
C PHE A 214 13.61 -37.14 14.55
N LYS A 215 14.90 -37.46 14.65
CA LYS A 215 15.52 -37.84 15.94
C LYS A 215 15.97 -36.66 16.78
N ARG A 216 16.30 -35.53 16.16
CA ARG A 216 16.95 -34.38 16.82
C ARG A 216 16.36 -33.03 16.44
N LEU A 217 15.25 -33.01 15.72
CA LEU A 217 14.65 -31.78 15.23
C LEU A 217 14.16 -30.93 16.40
N LYS A 218 14.58 -29.66 16.39
CA LYS A 218 14.25 -28.61 17.36
C LYS A 218 13.36 -27.54 16.74
N PHE A 219 13.55 -27.27 15.45
CA PHE A 219 12.82 -26.24 14.71
C PHE A 219 12.24 -26.82 13.42
N LEU A 220 10.94 -26.69 13.25
CA LEU A 220 10.21 -27.05 12.04
C LEU A 220 9.37 -25.86 11.58
N ASP A 221 9.67 -25.36 10.38
CA ASP A 221 8.87 -24.33 9.71
C ASP A 221 8.46 -24.82 8.32
N LEU A 222 7.14 -24.87 8.09
CA LEU A 222 6.48 -25.21 6.82
C LEU A 222 5.41 -24.18 6.45
N ALA A 223 5.38 -23.01 7.14
CA ALA A 223 4.30 -22.05 6.99
C ALA A 223 4.30 -21.35 5.62
N GLY A 224 3.15 -20.88 5.15
CA GLY A 224 3.06 -20.14 3.89
C GLY A 224 3.36 -21.01 2.68
N ASN A 225 2.67 -22.15 2.58
CA ASN A 225 2.74 -23.07 1.44
C ASN A 225 1.30 -23.39 0.98
N ALA A 226 1.16 -24.33 0.03
CA ALA A 226 -0.12 -24.86 -0.43
C ALA A 226 -0.43 -26.24 0.17
N LEU A 227 0.03 -26.51 1.40
CA LEU A 227 -0.18 -27.81 2.06
C LEU A 227 -1.63 -27.97 2.50
N GLU A 228 -2.17 -29.17 2.39
CA GLU A 228 -3.57 -29.49 2.67
C GLU A 228 -3.71 -30.77 3.52
N GLY A 229 -4.96 -31.20 3.74
CA GLY A 229 -5.30 -32.39 4.51
C GLY A 229 -5.24 -32.17 6.03
N THR A 230 -5.20 -33.25 6.80
CA THR A 230 -5.20 -33.20 8.26
C THR A 230 -3.79 -33.18 8.83
N LEU A 231 -3.59 -32.50 9.95
CA LEU A 231 -2.32 -32.55 10.69
C LEU A 231 -2.02 -33.99 11.16
N PRO A 232 -0.85 -34.56 10.84
CA PRO A 232 -0.52 -35.92 11.23
C PRO A 232 -0.21 -35.99 12.74
N PRO A 233 -0.88 -36.86 13.53
CA PRO A 233 -0.63 -37.04 14.95
C PRO A 233 0.82 -37.37 15.31
N GLN A 234 1.54 -38.00 14.39
CA GLN A 234 2.93 -38.41 14.56
C GLN A 234 3.89 -37.23 14.77
N LEU A 235 3.51 -36.00 14.40
CA LEU A 235 4.27 -34.80 14.77
C LEU A 235 4.42 -34.67 16.29
N GLY A 236 3.48 -35.19 17.07
CA GLY A 236 3.55 -35.25 18.54
C GLY A 236 4.72 -36.11 19.08
N PHE A 237 5.39 -36.89 18.24
CA PHE A 237 6.54 -37.73 18.63
C PHE A 237 7.90 -37.02 18.46
N LEU A 238 7.91 -35.76 18.02
CA LEU A 238 9.11 -34.94 17.89
C LEU A 238 9.60 -34.42 19.26
N THR A 239 10.04 -35.32 20.14
CA THR A 239 10.34 -35.02 21.56
C THR A 239 11.36 -33.91 21.84
N GLN A 240 12.19 -33.51 20.86
CA GLN A 240 13.19 -32.45 21.00
C GLN A 240 12.73 -31.10 20.44
N VAL A 241 11.53 -31.03 19.83
CA VAL A 241 11.06 -29.82 19.16
C VAL A 241 10.75 -28.71 20.15
N GLU A 242 11.22 -27.51 19.81
CA GLU A 242 11.03 -26.28 20.57
C GLU A 242 10.17 -25.27 19.77
N HIS A 243 10.22 -25.32 18.43
CA HIS A 243 9.51 -24.41 17.53
C HIS A 243 8.80 -25.19 16.43
N ILE A 244 7.48 -25.01 16.31
CA ILE A 244 6.68 -25.50 15.19
C ILE A 244 5.90 -24.33 14.60
N GLU A 245 6.11 -24.10 13.32
CA GLU A 245 5.43 -23.07 12.55
C GLU A 245 4.93 -23.67 11.24
N ILE A 246 3.62 -23.88 11.14
CA ILE A 246 3.00 -24.59 10.01
C ILE A 246 1.72 -23.89 9.54
N GLY A 247 1.43 -22.69 10.05
CA GLY A 247 0.26 -21.89 9.66
C GLY A 247 0.28 -21.47 8.18
N TYR A 248 -0.70 -20.67 7.76
CA TYR A 248 -0.80 -20.14 6.40
C TYR A 248 -0.78 -21.25 5.34
N ASN A 249 -1.60 -22.27 5.55
CA ASN A 249 -1.75 -23.46 4.71
C ASN A 249 -3.23 -23.88 4.65
N GLY A 250 -3.59 -24.81 3.77
CA GLY A 250 -4.95 -25.37 3.62
C GLY A 250 -5.29 -26.50 4.59
N PHE A 251 -4.71 -26.56 5.79
CA PHE A 251 -4.95 -27.67 6.73
C PHE A 251 -6.41 -27.69 7.22
N THR A 252 -6.98 -28.89 7.34
CA THR A 252 -8.37 -29.14 7.78
C THR A 252 -8.41 -30.15 8.94
N GLY A 253 -9.60 -30.36 9.50
CA GLY A 253 -9.79 -31.28 10.63
C GLY A 253 -9.44 -30.64 11.97
N LYS A 254 -9.07 -31.46 12.96
CA LYS A 254 -8.79 -31.03 14.34
C LYS A 254 -7.29 -30.95 14.60
N ILE A 255 -6.90 -30.21 15.64
CA ILE A 255 -5.55 -30.31 16.20
C ILE A 255 -5.38 -31.69 16.88
N PRO A 256 -4.36 -32.49 16.53
CA PRO A 256 -4.10 -33.78 17.18
C PRO A 256 -3.71 -33.60 18.65
N VAL A 257 -4.32 -34.39 19.54
CA VAL A 257 -4.03 -34.37 20.98
C VAL A 257 -2.59 -34.78 21.28
N GLU A 258 -1.97 -35.57 20.41
CA GLU A 258 -0.59 -36.03 20.51
C GLU A 258 0.43 -34.88 20.48
N LEU A 259 0.07 -33.70 19.95
CA LEU A 259 0.94 -32.51 20.04
C LEU A 259 1.20 -32.09 21.49
N ALA A 260 0.34 -32.48 22.44
CA ALA A 260 0.56 -32.27 23.87
C ALA A 260 1.75 -33.06 24.44
N LEU A 261 2.31 -34.02 23.70
CA LEU A 261 3.50 -34.79 24.11
C LEU A 261 4.82 -34.02 23.90
N LEU A 262 4.77 -32.89 23.20
CA LEU A 262 5.93 -32.06 22.86
C LEU A 262 6.42 -31.21 24.05
N SER A 263 6.89 -31.88 25.11
CA SER A 263 7.26 -31.24 26.39
C SER A 263 8.36 -30.15 26.34
N ASN A 264 9.05 -30.00 25.22
CA ASN A 264 10.06 -28.96 24.99
C ASN A 264 9.56 -27.77 24.15
N LEU A 265 8.32 -27.82 23.65
CA LEU A 265 7.75 -26.82 22.77
C LEU A 265 7.62 -25.47 23.47
N LYS A 266 8.11 -24.42 22.81
CA LYS A 266 8.07 -23.01 23.22
C LYS A 266 7.24 -22.16 22.27
N TYR A 267 7.24 -22.48 20.98
CA TYR A 267 6.52 -21.74 19.95
C TYR A 267 5.65 -22.70 19.13
N LEU A 268 4.36 -22.40 19.05
CA LEU A 268 3.41 -23.14 18.22
C LEU A 268 2.54 -22.19 17.42
N ASP A 269 2.74 -22.19 16.10
CA ASP A 269 1.91 -21.45 15.15
C ASP A 269 1.26 -22.42 14.14
N ILE A 270 -0.07 -22.45 14.17
CA ILE A 270 -0.93 -23.17 13.24
C ILE A 270 -2.08 -22.23 12.78
N SER A 271 -1.78 -20.94 12.67
CA SER A 271 -2.73 -19.89 12.31
C SER A 271 -3.06 -19.89 10.81
N ASN A 272 -4.14 -19.19 10.44
CA ASN A 272 -4.56 -18.98 9.05
C ASN A 272 -4.64 -20.29 8.24
N CYS A 273 -5.39 -21.25 8.78
CA CYS A 273 -5.69 -22.52 8.14
C CYS A 273 -7.23 -22.70 8.05
N SER A 274 -7.68 -23.92 7.77
CA SER A 274 -9.10 -24.32 7.81
C SER A 274 -9.37 -25.33 8.94
N LEU A 275 -8.61 -25.28 10.03
CA LEU A 275 -8.78 -26.20 11.17
C LEU A 275 -10.08 -25.89 11.92
N SER A 276 -10.64 -26.90 12.58
CA SER A 276 -11.96 -26.84 13.21
C SER A 276 -12.06 -27.75 14.44
N GLY A 277 -13.19 -27.68 15.13
CA GLY A 277 -13.46 -28.45 16.34
C GLY A 277 -13.04 -27.71 17.61
N LEU A 278 -13.02 -28.43 18.73
CA LEU A 278 -12.65 -27.88 20.03
C LEU A 278 -11.13 -27.70 20.13
N LEU A 279 -10.70 -26.68 20.88
CA LEU A 279 -9.33 -26.57 21.34
C LEU A 279 -8.99 -27.77 22.25
N PRO A 280 -7.92 -28.54 21.98
CA PRO A 280 -7.60 -29.72 22.80
C PRO A 280 -7.19 -29.34 24.21
N GLU A 281 -7.81 -29.94 25.22
CA GLU A 281 -7.49 -29.67 26.63
C GLU A 281 -6.08 -30.14 26.98
N GLU A 282 -5.59 -31.19 26.33
CA GLU A 282 -4.29 -31.82 26.57
C GLU A 282 -3.12 -30.87 26.31
N LEU A 283 -3.29 -29.88 25.42
CA LEU A 283 -2.25 -28.88 25.14
C LEU A 283 -1.86 -28.07 26.39
N GLY A 284 -2.72 -28.01 27.41
CA GLY A 284 -2.37 -27.44 28.72
C GLY A 284 -1.19 -28.13 29.43
N ASN A 285 -0.74 -29.29 28.96
CA ASN A 285 0.45 -29.99 29.48
C ASN A 285 1.78 -29.39 28.96
N LEU A 286 1.75 -28.50 27.96
CA LEU A 286 2.92 -27.89 27.35
C LEU A 286 3.48 -26.73 28.21
N THR A 287 3.94 -27.05 29.42
CA THR A 287 4.33 -26.03 30.42
C THR A 287 5.48 -25.10 30.04
N LYS A 288 6.25 -25.40 28.99
CA LYS A 288 7.31 -24.54 28.42
C LYS A 288 6.84 -23.65 27.27
N LEU A 289 5.57 -23.77 26.85
CA LEU A 289 5.02 -23.02 25.74
C LEU A 289 4.98 -21.53 26.10
N GLU A 290 5.61 -20.71 25.25
CA GLU A 290 5.70 -19.26 25.39
C GLU A 290 4.72 -18.58 24.43
N ASP A 291 4.66 -19.03 23.18
CA ASP A 291 3.85 -18.38 22.14
C ASP A 291 2.89 -19.39 21.48
N LEU A 292 1.60 -19.05 21.47
CA LEU A 292 0.53 -19.86 20.91
C LEU A 292 -0.34 -19.05 19.94
N TYR A 293 -0.25 -19.38 18.65
CA TYR A 293 -0.98 -18.73 17.57
C TYR A 293 -1.92 -19.70 16.86
N PHE A 294 -3.22 -19.54 17.10
CA PHE A 294 -4.30 -20.31 16.46
C PHE A 294 -5.32 -19.43 15.72
N PHE A 295 -4.97 -18.16 15.47
CA PHE A 295 -5.87 -17.21 14.83
C PHE A 295 -6.25 -17.60 13.40
N LYS A 296 -7.37 -17.05 12.89
CA LYS A 296 -7.89 -17.30 11.53
C LYS A 296 -8.06 -18.80 11.25
N ASN A 297 -8.92 -19.45 12.03
CA ASN A 297 -9.32 -20.84 11.86
C ASN A 297 -10.84 -20.94 12.14
N ASN A 298 -11.37 -22.17 12.22
CA ASN A 298 -12.78 -22.45 12.51
C ASN A 298 -12.95 -23.17 13.86
N PHE A 299 -12.12 -22.86 14.87
CA PHE A 299 -12.25 -23.46 16.21
C PHE A 299 -13.53 -23.01 16.89
N VAL A 300 -14.19 -23.93 17.60
CA VAL A 300 -15.45 -23.72 18.32
C VAL A 300 -15.30 -24.10 19.79
N GLY A 301 -16.32 -23.77 20.60
CA GLY A 301 -16.32 -24.07 22.04
C GLY A 301 -15.55 -23.05 22.86
N GLU A 302 -15.21 -23.38 24.10
CA GLU A 302 -14.60 -22.46 25.05
C GLU A 302 -13.08 -22.58 25.11
N ILE A 303 -12.41 -21.61 25.75
CA ILE A 303 -10.99 -21.73 26.09
C ILE A 303 -10.82 -22.81 27.17
N PRO A 304 -10.04 -23.88 26.95
CA PRO A 304 -9.87 -24.93 27.93
C PRO A 304 -9.27 -24.41 29.25
N MET A 305 -9.88 -24.80 30.38
CA MET A 305 -9.35 -24.46 31.71
C MET A 305 -7.91 -24.94 31.93
N SER A 306 -7.50 -26.01 31.25
CA SER A 306 -6.14 -26.52 31.30
C SER A 306 -5.10 -25.54 30.76
N TYR A 307 -5.46 -24.56 29.92
CA TYR A 307 -4.50 -23.59 29.36
C TYR A 307 -3.95 -22.65 30.43
N THR A 308 -4.64 -22.53 31.56
CA THR A 308 -4.17 -21.81 32.75
C THR A 308 -2.91 -22.43 33.39
N LYS A 309 -2.54 -23.66 32.99
CA LYS A 309 -1.31 -24.35 33.41
C LYS A 309 -0.07 -23.94 32.59
N LEU A 310 -0.23 -23.22 31.49
CA LEU A 310 0.85 -22.79 30.59
C LEU A 310 1.65 -21.62 31.20
N LYS A 311 2.35 -21.85 32.32
CA LYS A 311 2.96 -20.78 33.12
C LYS A 311 4.05 -19.95 32.42
N ALA A 312 4.62 -20.46 31.33
CA ALA A 312 5.59 -19.74 30.50
C ALA A 312 4.95 -18.87 29.41
N LEU A 313 3.62 -18.93 29.24
CA LEU A 313 2.92 -18.32 28.10
C LEU A 313 3.02 -16.79 28.14
N LYS A 314 3.55 -16.21 27.08
CA LYS A 314 3.74 -14.79 26.81
C LYS A 314 2.74 -14.27 25.78
N VAL A 315 2.42 -15.07 24.77
CA VAL A 315 1.48 -14.70 23.70
C VAL A 315 0.40 -15.77 23.56
N LEU A 316 -0.85 -15.31 23.64
CA LEU A 316 -2.03 -16.11 23.30
C LEU A 316 -2.85 -15.36 22.25
N ASP A 317 -2.90 -15.91 21.04
CA ASP A 317 -3.74 -15.38 19.96
C ASP A 317 -4.70 -16.44 19.41
N LEU A 318 -5.99 -16.23 19.70
CA LEU A 318 -7.10 -17.08 19.25
C LEU A 318 -8.06 -16.32 18.32
N SER A 319 -7.60 -15.21 17.74
CA SER A 319 -8.42 -14.28 16.95
C SER A 319 -9.09 -14.92 15.73
N ASN A 320 -10.22 -14.39 15.27
CA ASN A 320 -10.91 -14.82 14.05
C ASN A 320 -11.16 -16.33 14.03
N ASN A 321 -11.93 -16.79 15.02
CA ASN A 321 -12.42 -18.15 15.16
C ASN A 321 -13.92 -18.09 15.49
N LEU A 322 -14.51 -19.23 15.86
CA LEU A 322 -15.91 -19.35 16.28
C LEU A 322 -15.99 -19.74 17.77
N LEU A 323 -14.98 -19.32 18.57
CA LEU A 323 -14.91 -19.64 20.00
C LEU A 323 -15.99 -18.86 20.77
N SER A 324 -16.52 -19.49 21.81
CA SER A 324 -17.59 -18.94 22.64
C SER A 324 -17.29 -19.13 24.13
N GLY A 325 -18.28 -18.90 24.99
CA GLY A 325 -18.09 -18.94 26.45
C GLY A 325 -17.52 -17.63 27.01
N THR A 326 -16.80 -17.73 28.12
CA THR A 326 -16.23 -16.57 28.86
C THR A 326 -14.71 -16.70 28.96
N ILE A 327 -14.02 -15.60 29.32
CA ILE A 327 -12.59 -15.66 29.67
C ILE A 327 -12.48 -16.25 31.09
N PRO A 328 -11.77 -17.37 31.29
CA PRO A 328 -11.57 -17.94 32.63
C PRO A 328 -10.87 -16.97 33.58
N GLU A 329 -11.34 -16.85 34.82
CA GLU A 329 -10.73 -15.98 35.82
C GLU A 329 -9.28 -16.41 36.14
N GLU A 330 -9.04 -17.71 36.13
CA GLU A 330 -7.74 -18.34 36.36
C GLU A 330 -6.74 -18.08 35.23
N LEU A 331 -7.15 -17.52 34.08
CA LEU A 331 -6.24 -17.09 33.02
C LEU A 331 -5.27 -16.01 33.52
N ALA A 332 -5.68 -15.22 34.53
CA ALA A 332 -4.81 -14.27 35.20
C ALA A 332 -3.63 -14.91 35.98
N SER A 333 -3.62 -16.24 36.14
CA SER A 333 -2.49 -16.97 36.71
C SER A 333 -1.32 -17.16 35.74
N LEU A 334 -1.45 -16.69 34.49
CA LEU A 334 -0.40 -16.65 33.47
C LEU A 334 0.41 -15.35 33.60
N THR A 335 1.30 -15.28 34.60
CA THR A 335 2.00 -14.04 34.95
C THR A 335 2.98 -13.53 33.91
N GLU A 336 3.45 -14.40 32.99
CA GLU A 336 4.32 -14.03 31.88
C GLU A 336 3.55 -13.45 30.68
N LEU A 337 2.21 -13.48 30.69
CA LEU A 337 1.39 -13.07 29.56
C LEU A 337 1.60 -11.58 29.24
N THR A 338 2.02 -11.32 28.01
CA THR A 338 2.27 -9.98 27.45
C THR A 338 1.19 -9.58 26.44
N TRP A 339 0.71 -10.54 25.67
CA TRP A 339 -0.24 -10.35 24.57
C TRP A 339 -1.40 -11.33 24.71
N LEU A 340 -2.61 -10.78 24.80
CA LEU A 340 -3.86 -11.55 24.78
C LEU A 340 -4.74 -11.01 23.64
N SER A 341 -4.99 -11.85 22.64
CA SER A 341 -5.86 -11.52 21.51
C SER A 341 -6.94 -12.57 21.30
N LEU A 342 -8.19 -12.13 21.39
CA LEU A 342 -9.41 -12.94 21.22
C LEU A 342 -10.37 -12.32 20.19
N ILE A 343 -9.84 -11.49 19.30
CA ILE A 343 -10.57 -10.69 18.30
C ILE A 343 -11.55 -11.55 17.49
N GLY A 344 -12.71 -11.02 17.10
CA GLY A 344 -13.53 -11.64 16.04
C GLY A 344 -13.97 -13.07 16.39
N ASN A 345 -14.61 -13.22 17.54
CA ASN A 345 -15.11 -14.49 18.07
C ASN A 345 -16.53 -14.31 18.63
N ASN A 346 -17.09 -15.36 19.23
CA ASN A 346 -18.40 -15.37 19.87
C ASN A 346 -18.28 -15.35 21.40
N PHE A 347 -17.21 -14.80 21.98
CA PHE A 347 -17.07 -14.71 23.43
C PHE A 347 -18.11 -13.77 24.04
N SER A 348 -18.51 -14.07 25.27
CA SER A 348 -19.53 -13.34 26.03
C SER A 348 -19.18 -13.26 27.52
N GLY A 349 -20.08 -12.75 28.34
CA GLY A 349 -19.84 -12.57 29.78
C GLY A 349 -18.93 -11.38 30.08
N THR A 350 -18.31 -11.36 31.26
CA THR A 350 -17.48 -10.24 31.72
C THR A 350 -16.00 -10.49 31.50
N ILE A 351 -15.21 -9.44 31.32
CA ILE A 351 -13.74 -9.52 31.39
C ILE A 351 -13.34 -9.63 32.89
N PRO A 352 -12.66 -10.71 33.32
CA PRO A 352 -12.30 -10.90 34.73
C PRO A 352 -11.43 -9.75 35.26
N GLN A 353 -11.72 -9.28 36.49
CA GLN A 353 -10.96 -8.19 37.10
C GLN A 353 -9.48 -8.54 37.27
N SER A 354 -9.19 -9.82 37.47
CA SER A 354 -7.84 -10.37 37.61
C SER A 354 -6.95 -10.15 36.37
N ILE A 355 -7.53 -10.05 35.16
CA ILE A 355 -6.78 -9.70 33.94
C ILE A 355 -6.15 -8.31 34.04
N GLY A 356 -6.81 -7.36 34.73
CA GLY A 356 -6.27 -6.04 34.98
C GLY A 356 -5.05 -6.02 35.91
N GLU A 357 -4.75 -7.13 36.58
CA GLU A 357 -3.64 -7.29 37.52
C GLU A 357 -2.44 -8.05 36.94
N LEU A 358 -2.52 -8.48 35.68
CA LEU A 358 -1.42 -9.19 35.01
C LEU A 358 -0.15 -8.31 34.95
N PRO A 359 0.99 -8.76 35.47
CA PRO A 359 2.17 -7.90 35.70
C PRO A 359 2.96 -7.59 34.43
N ASN A 360 2.76 -8.35 33.36
CA ASN A 360 3.48 -8.21 32.09
C ASN A 360 2.60 -7.82 30.89
N LEU A 361 1.27 -7.76 31.08
CA LEU A 361 0.32 -7.49 30.01
C LEU A 361 0.58 -6.11 29.38
N ASN A 362 0.89 -6.11 28.08
CA ASN A 362 1.12 -4.92 27.30
C ASN A 362 0.09 -4.73 26.18
N THR A 363 -0.52 -5.81 25.67
CA THR A 363 -1.44 -5.78 24.54
C THR A 363 -2.68 -6.61 24.87
N LEU A 364 -3.84 -5.96 24.83
CA LEU A 364 -5.13 -6.61 25.06
C LEU A 364 -6.09 -6.27 23.92
N LEU A 365 -6.45 -7.28 23.12
CA LEU A 365 -7.28 -7.15 21.93
C LEU A 365 -8.49 -8.09 22.03
N LEU A 366 -9.67 -7.53 22.28
CA LEU A 366 -10.91 -8.27 22.53
C LEU A 366 -12.07 -7.81 21.63
N TRP A 367 -11.76 -7.03 20.59
CA TRP A 367 -12.78 -6.41 19.75
C TRP A 367 -13.56 -7.42 18.90
N ASP A 368 -14.76 -7.02 18.47
CA ASP A 368 -15.70 -7.86 17.71
C ASP A 368 -16.03 -9.18 18.43
N ASN A 369 -16.62 -9.01 19.61
CA ASN A 369 -17.15 -10.07 20.47
C ASN A 369 -18.44 -9.55 21.14
N ASN A 370 -18.98 -10.31 22.10
CA ASN A 370 -20.15 -9.92 22.87
C ASN A 370 -19.87 -9.79 24.38
N PHE A 371 -18.68 -9.28 24.75
CA PHE A 371 -18.33 -9.02 26.15
C PHE A 371 -19.22 -7.94 26.76
N SER A 372 -19.52 -8.08 28.05
CA SER A 372 -20.42 -7.23 28.82
C SER A 372 -19.81 -6.87 30.18
N GLY A 373 -20.52 -6.08 30.99
CA GLY A 373 -20.02 -5.62 32.30
C GLY A 373 -18.97 -4.51 32.15
N ILE A 374 -18.13 -4.31 33.18
CA ILE A 374 -17.15 -3.21 33.21
C ILE A 374 -15.75 -3.68 32.83
N LEU A 375 -14.93 -2.77 32.31
CA LEU A 375 -13.49 -3.03 32.17
C LEU A 375 -12.83 -3.24 33.54
N PRO A 376 -11.79 -4.09 33.65
CA PRO A 376 -11.03 -4.26 34.88
C PRO A 376 -10.47 -2.93 35.40
N GLN A 377 -10.86 -2.51 36.60
CA GLN A 377 -10.56 -1.15 37.08
C GLN A 377 -9.08 -0.93 37.43
N LYS A 378 -8.32 -2.00 37.59
CA LYS A 378 -6.85 -1.96 37.75
C LYS A 378 -6.09 -2.03 36.43
N LEU A 379 -6.76 -2.21 35.28
CA LEU A 379 -6.10 -2.32 33.97
C LEU A 379 -5.18 -1.13 33.71
N GLY A 380 -3.95 -1.42 33.28
CA GLY A 380 -2.89 -0.42 33.06
C GLY A 380 -2.05 -0.09 34.30
N SER A 381 -2.46 -0.48 35.51
CA SER A 381 -1.69 -0.24 36.75
C SER A 381 -0.33 -0.95 36.77
N ASN A 382 -0.12 -1.95 35.92
CA ASN A 382 1.17 -2.62 35.74
C ASN A 382 2.24 -1.72 35.07
N GLY A 383 1.85 -0.57 34.50
CA GLY A 383 2.75 0.36 33.83
C GLY A 383 3.36 -0.14 32.52
N LYS A 384 2.80 -1.20 31.91
CA LYS A 384 3.31 -1.82 30.67
C LYS A 384 2.33 -1.79 29.50
N LEU A 385 1.07 -1.42 29.72
CA LEU A 385 0.04 -1.37 28.67
C LEU A 385 0.45 -0.42 27.53
N LEU A 386 0.49 -0.97 26.31
CA LEU A 386 0.87 -0.34 25.04
C LEU A 386 -0.36 -0.14 24.15
N THR A 387 -1.18 -1.19 24.01
CA THR A 387 -2.38 -1.20 23.17
C THR A 387 -3.56 -1.83 23.91
N LEU A 388 -4.69 -1.13 23.88
CA LEU A 388 -5.99 -1.65 24.30
C LEU A 388 -7.00 -1.46 23.19
N ASP A 389 -7.57 -2.55 22.69
CA ASP A 389 -8.69 -2.53 21.76
C ASP A 389 -9.79 -3.48 22.21
N VAL A 390 -10.91 -2.92 22.66
CA VAL A 390 -12.10 -3.65 23.11
C VAL A 390 -13.34 -3.18 22.34
N SER A 391 -13.16 -2.61 21.16
CA SER A 391 -14.24 -2.06 20.35
C SER A 391 -15.27 -3.11 19.92
N SER A 392 -16.46 -2.67 19.52
CA SER A 392 -17.55 -3.55 19.05
C SER A 392 -17.86 -4.68 20.04
N ASN A 393 -18.29 -4.29 21.23
CA ASN A 393 -18.72 -5.16 22.31
C ASN A 393 -19.92 -4.52 23.05
N SER A 394 -20.36 -5.12 24.15
CA SER A 394 -21.43 -4.62 25.04
C SER A 394 -20.89 -4.14 26.39
N LEU A 395 -19.66 -3.61 26.45
CA LEU A 395 -19.02 -3.15 27.69
C LEU A 395 -19.66 -1.86 28.21
N THR A 396 -19.70 -1.70 29.53
CA THR A 396 -20.40 -0.63 30.26
C THR A 396 -19.51 -0.01 31.34
N GLY A 397 -20.02 1.03 32.02
CA GLY A 397 -19.36 1.62 33.18
C GLY A 397 -18.19 2.55 32.84
N PRO A 398 -17.41 2.99 33.85
CA PRO A 398 -16.35 3.96 33.66
C PRO A 398 -15.07 3.33 33.10
N LEU A 399 -14.28 4.16 32.42
CA LEU A 399 -12.93 3.79 31.98
C LEU A 399 -11.98 3.70 33.19
N PRO A 400 -11.08 2.68 33.24
CA PRO A 400 -10.12 2.57 34.33
C PRO A 400 -9.19 3.80 34.42
N PRO A 401 -8.94 4.36 35.62
CA PRO A 401 -8.16 5.58 35.76
C PRO A 401 -6.67 5.41 35.47
N ASN A 402 -6.15 4.17 35.54
CA ASN A 402 -4.71 3.89 35.41
C ASN A 402 -4.30 3.32 34.04
N LEU A 403 -5.16 3.43 33.01
CA LEU A 403 -4.89 2.87 31.68
C LEU A 403 -3.50 3.24 31.13
N CYS A 404 -3.02 4.46 31.41
CA CYS A 404 -1.73 4.96 30.95
C CYS A 404 -0.73 5.24 32.09
N HIS A 405 -0.81 4.49 33.21
CA HIS A 405 0.06 4.71 34.37
C HIS A 405 1.56 4.73 34.03
N GLY A 406 1.99 3.82 33.14
CA GLY A 406 3.38 3.72 32.70
C GLY A 406 3.78 4.65 31.56
N ASN A 407 2.87 5.49 31.06
CA ASN A 407 3.11 6.38 29.92
C ASN A 407 3.65 5.64 28.68
N LYS A 408 3.05 4.48 28.40
CA LYS A 408 3.38 3.59 27.28
C LYS A 408 2.21 3.36 26.32
N LEU A 409 0.98 3.59 26.78
CA LEU A 409 -0.24 3.39 26.00
C LEU A 409 -0.25 4.35 24.82
N PHE A 410 -0.14 3.83 23.60
CA PHE A 410 -0.15 4.64 22.38
C PHE A 410 -1.42 4.43 21.55
N LYS A 411 -2.11 3.30 21.72
CA LYS A 411 -3.36 2.97 21.01
C LYS A 411 -4.45 2.57 22.00
N LEU A 412 -5.48 3.42 22.11
CA LEU A 412 -6.65 3.21 22.96
C LEU A 412 -7.93 3.25 22.12
N ILE A 413 -8.55 2.09 21.93
CA ILE A 413 -9.69 1.89 21.04
C ILE A 413 -10.85 1.22 21.80
N LEU A 414 -11.94 1.94 21.96
CA LEU A 414 -13.08 1.61 22.83
C LEU A 414 -14.43 1.78 22.13
N PHE A 415 -14.44 2.07 20.84
CA PHE A 415 -15.65 2.46 20.12
C PHE A 415 -16.69 1.35 20.03
N ASN A 416 -17.96 1.68 19.73
CA ASN A 416 -19.08 0.72 19.65
C ASN A 416 -19.22 -0.10 20.93
N ASN A 417 -19.46 0.58 22.05
CA ASN A 417 -19.74 -0.01 23.36
C ASN A 417 -20.79 0.85 24.08
N MET A 418 -20.99 0.61 25.38
CA MET A 418 -21.89 1.35 26.24
C MET A 418 -21.14 1.98 27.43
N PHE A 419 -19.87 2.39 27.25
CA PHE A 419 -19.10 3.06 28.31
C PHE A 419 -19.78 4.35 28.76
N THR A 420 -19.82 4.58 30.08
CA THR A 420 -20.47 5.73 30.71
C THR A 420 -19.46 6.56 31.51
N ASN A 421 -19.95 7.65 32.12
CA ASN A 421 -19.19 8.57 32.97
C ASN A 421 -18.18 9.42 32.18
N GLU A 422 -17.49 10.31 32.90
CA GLU A 422 -16.50 11.22 32.35
C GLU A 422 -15.21 10.50 31.96
N LEU A 423 -14.48 11.08 31.01
CA LEU A 423 -13.13 10.65 30.66
C LEU A 423 -12.20 10.82 31.88
N PRO A 424 -11.39 9.80 32.24
CA PRO A 424 -10.41 9.95 33.30
C PRO A 424 -9.40 11.05 32.99
N ARG A 425 -9.22 12.01 33.91
CA ARG A 425 -8.25 13.10 33.76
C ARG A 425 -6.81 12.61 33.59
N SER A 426 -6.48 11.40 34.03
CA SER A 426 -5.16 10.80 33.82
C SER A 426 -4.79 10.63 32.35
N LEU A 427 -5.76 10.53 31.44
CA LEU A 427 -5.50 10.38 30.00
C LEU A 427 -4.83 11.62 29.39
N VAL A 428 -5.06 12.82 29.93
CA VAL A 428 -4.39 14.04 29.45
C VAL A 428 -2.90 14.09 29.81
N ASN A 429 -2.45 13.21 30.70
CA ASN A 429 -1.04 13.05 31.05
C ASN A 429 -0.38 11.88 30.27
N CYS A 430 -1.12 11.21 29.39
CA CYS A 430 -0.63 10.08 28.61
C CYS A 430 0.15 10.56 27.38
N THR A 431 1.39 11.02 27.58
CA THR A 431 2.24 11.57 26.50
C THR A 431 2.59 10.58 25.38
N SER A 432 2.48 9.27 25.64
CA SER A 432 2.62 8.23 24.61
C SER A 432 1.41 8.09 23.69
N LEU A 433 0.24 8.61 24.07
CA LEU A 433 -1.02 8.39 23.35
C LEU A 433 -0.93 8.97 21.94
N SER A 434 -1.23 8.13 20.95
CA SER A 434 -1.22 8.52 19.54
C SER A 434 -2.59 8.37 18.88
N ARG A 435 -3.27 7.24 19.11
CA ARG A 435 -4.58 6.94 18.54
C ARG A 435 -5.60 6.72 19.64
N PHE A 436 -6.62 7.57 19.68
CA PHE A 436 -7.68 7.56 20.69
C PHE A 436 -9.06 7.52 20.01
N ARG A 437 -9.76 6.40 20.14
CA ARG A 437 -11.05 6.16 19.48
C ARG A 437 -12.07 5.66 20.48
N ILE A 438 -13.09 6.47 20.75
CA ILE A 438 -14.11 6.22 21.78
C ILE A 438 -15.53 6.45 21.25
N GLN A 439 -15.70 6.56 19.93
CA GLN A 439 -16.99 6.87 19.35
C GLN A 439 -18.06 5.82 19.62
N ASN A 440 -19.34 6.17 19.47
CA ASN A 440 -20.47 5.25 19.70
C ASN A 440 -20.44 4.65 21.12
N ASN A 441 -20.53 5.54 22.12
CA ASN A 441 -20.59 5.20 23.53
C ASN A 441 -21.56 6.13 24.26
N LEU A 442 -21.61 6.04 25.60
CA LEU A 442 -22.47 6.87 26.46
C LEU A 442 -21.64 7.76 27.39
N LEU A 443 -20.41 8.09 27.00
CA LEU A 443 -19.48 8.92 27.80
C LEU A 443 -20.06 10.33 27.93
N ASN A 444 -19.97 10.91 29.13
CA ASN A 444 -20.60 12.19 29.45
C ASN A 444 -19.62 13.18 30.09
N GLY A 445 -20.13 14.31 30.56
CA GLY A 445 -19.31 15.40 31.11
C GLY A 445 -18.60 16.19 30.02
N THR A 446 -17.47 16.80 30.37
CA THR A 446 -16.65 17.62 29.46
C THR A 446 -15.48 16.81 28.92
N ILE A 447 -15.01 17.13 27.71
CA ILE A 447 -13.71 16.64 27.25
C ILE A 447 -12.63 17.36 28.08
N PRO A 448 -11.73 16.65 28.78
CA PRO A 448 -10.71 17.31 29.61
C PRO A 448 -9.73 18.15 28.79
N TYR A 449 -9.37 19.32 29.34
CA TYR A 449 -8.26 20.13 28.84
C TYR A 449 -6.92 19.41 29.04
N GLY A 450 -6.08 19.37 28.02
CA GLY A 450 -4.72 18.83 28.05
C GLY A 450 -4.41 17.85 26.91
N PHE A 451 -5.41 17.34 26.18
CA PHE A 451 -5.18 16.49 25.01
C PHE A 451 -4.38 17.19 23.90
N GLY A 452 -4.55 18.51 23.75
CA GLY A 452 -3.78 19.31 22.81
C GLY A 452 -2.31 19.46 23.18
N LEU A 453 -1.92 19.13 24.42
CA LEU A 453 -0.52 19.15 24.88
C LEU A 453 0.22 17.83 24.55
N LEU A 454 -0.51 16.80 24.13
CA LEU A 454 0.07 15.50 23.82
C LEU A 454 0.79 15.53 22.46
N ARG A 455 2.11 15.35 22.49
CA ARG A 455 2.95 15.50 21.29
C ARG A 455 2.74 14.43 20.24
N ASN A 456 2.34 13.23 20.63
CA ASN A 456 2.19 12.09 19.74
C ASN A 456 0.74 11.86 19.28
N LEU A 457 -0.23 12.63 19.79
CA LEU A 457 -1.64 12.45 19.51
C LEU A 457 -1.95 12.86 18.06
N THR A 458 -2.31 11.90 17.22
CA THR A 458 -2.57 12.10 15.79
C THR A 458 -4.04 11.91 15.43
N PHE A 459 -4.76 11.05 16.15
CA PHE A 459 -6.11 10.66 15.77
C PHE A 459 -7.02 10.61 17.01
N VAL A 460 -8.05 11.46 17.02
CA VAL A 460 -9.07 11.52 18.06
C VAL A 460 -10.46 11.38 17.44
N ASP A 461 -11.17 10.33 17.83
CA ASP A 461 -12.57 10.16 17.49
C ASP A 461 -13.40 9.97 18.77
N ALA A 462 -14.13 11.02 19.12
CA ALA A 462 -15.02 11.11 20.27
C ALA A 462 -16.48 11.32 19.85
N SER A 463 -16.81 11.02 18.58
CA SER A 463 -18.16 11.21 18.04
C SER A 463 -19.20 10.30 18.71
N LYS A 464 -20.50 10.62 18.57
CA LYS A 464 -21.62 9.78 19.02
C LYS A 464 -21.50 9.37 20.49
N ASN A 465 -21.38 10.38 21.35
CA ASN A 465 -21.30 10.27 22.80
C ASN A 465 -22.29 11.27 23.44
N LYS A 466 -22.20 11.47 24.76
CA LYS A 466 -23.02 12.42 25.52
C LYS A 466 -22.14 13.55 26.10
N PHE A 467 -21.07 13.94 25.41
CA PHE A 467 -20.22 15.04 25.87
C PHE A 467 -20.98 16.37 25.82
N THR A 468 -20.66 17.24 26.79
CA THR A 468 -21.31 18.53 27.04
C THR A 468 -20.26 19.58 27.39
N GLY A 469 -20.65 20.85 27.42
CA GLY A 469 -19.77 21.96 27.84
C GLY A 469 -18.79 22.40 26.76
N GLU A 470 -17.73 23.08 27.17
CA GLU A 470 -16.75 23.68 26.25
C GLU A 470 -15.91 22.62 25.53
N ILE A 471 -15.66 22.86 24.24
CA ILE A 471 -14.64 22.13 23.48
C ILE A 471 -13.27 22.67 23.90
N PRO A 472 -12.31 21.83 24.32
CA PRO A 472 -11.02 22.32 24.82
C PRO A 472 -10.22 23.08 23.76
N GLY A 473 -9.90 24.34 24.04
CA GLY A 473 -9.16 25.21 23.11
C GLY A 473 -7.71 24.79 22.87
N ASP A 474 -7.12 23.96 23.72
CA ASP A 474 -5.79 23.38 23.49
C ASP A 474 -5.74 22.46 22.26
N LEU A 475 -6.87 21.89 21.83
CA LEU A 475 -6.96 21.09 20.59
C LEU A 475 -6.55 21.90 19.36
N GLY A 476 -6.80 23.21 19.36
CA GLY A 476 -6.35 24.14 18.30
C GLY A 476 -4.84 24.38 18.27
N TYR A 477 -4.07 23.83 19.21
CA TYR A 477 -2.61 23.90 19.25
C TYR A 477 -1.94 22.52 19.23
N ALA A 478 -2.71 21.46 18.99
CA ALA A 478 -2.21 20.09 19.04
C ALA A 478 -1.18 19.85 17.91
N PRO A 479 0.09 19.52 18.23
CA PRO A 479 1.19 19.61 17.27
C PRO A 479 1.09 18.58 16.14
N MET A 480 0.59 17.38 16.43
CA MET A 480 0.52 16.26 15.48
C MET A 480 -0.91 15.78 15.20
N LEU A 481 -1.94 16.45 15.73
CA LEU A 481 -3.33 16.04 15.54
C LEU A 481 -3.73 16.21 14.08
N GLN A 482 -4.10 15.11 13.42
CA GLN A 482 -4.48 15.06 12.00
C GLN A 482 -5.99 14.87 11.85
N TYR A 483 -6.59 14.03 12.70
CA TYR A 483 -8.02 13.71 12.66
C TYR A 483 -8.65 14.06 14.00
N LEU A 484 -9.67 14.92 13.96
CA LEU A 484 -10.51 15.24 15.11
C LEU A 484 -11.98 15.12 14.73
N ASN A 485 -12.66 14.14 15.31
CA ASN A 485 -14.09 13.97 15.18
C ASN A 485 -14.77 14.01 16.55
N ILE A 486 -15.67 14.96 16.72
CA ILE A 486 -16.50 15.20 17.91
C ILE A 486 -17.99 15.30 17.54
N SER A 487 -18.38 14.78 16.37
CA SER A 487 -19.76 14.82 15.88
C SER A 487 -20.76 14.13 16.82
N GLU A 488 -22.04 14.46 16.71
CA GLU A 488 -23.13 13.80 17.43
C GLU A 488 -22.91 13.77 18.94
N ASN A 489 -22.65 14.94 19.53
CA ASN A 489 -22.56 15.20 20.96
C ASN A 489 -23.49 16.37 21.38
N ASP A 490 -23.52 16.73 22.66
CA ASP A 490 -24.42 17.75 23.21
C ASP A 490 -23.66 18.95 23.80
N PHE A 491 -22.67 19.50 23.08
CA PHE A 491 -21.78 20.55 23.63
C PHE A 491 -22.53 21.82 24.06
N ASN A 492 -23.52 22.27 23.28
CA ASN A 492 -24.26 23.53 23.51
C ASN A 492 -23.31 24.71 23.74
N ASN A 493 -22.24 24.79 22.94
CA ASN A 493 -21.17 25.76 23.08
C ASN A 493 -20.64 26.17 21.70
N GLU A 494 -19.82 27.21 21.67
CA GLU A 494 -19.16 27.72 20.47
C GLU A 494 -17.91 26.89 20.11
N LEU A 495 -17.48 27.00 18.86
CA LEU A 495 -16.19 26.45 18.44
C LEU A 495 -15.04 27.28 19.04
N PRO A 496 -13.93 26.65 19.47
CA PRO A 496 -12.75 27.40 19.91
C PRO A 496 -12.23 28.30 18.79
N SER A 497 -11.93 29.56 19.09
CA SER A 497 -11.52 30.55 18.08
C SER A 497 -10.22 30.19 17.34
N ASN A 498 -9.43 29.28 17.90
CA ASN A 498 -8.15 28.83 17.38
C ASN A 498 -8.19 27.40 16.81
N ILE A 499 -9.38 26.81 16.61
CA ILE A 499 -9.50 25.40 16.17
C ILE A 499 -8.76 25.13 14.84
N TRP A 500 -8.73 26.12 13.95
CA TRP A 500 -8.05 26.05 12.66
C TRP A 500 -6.52 26.21 12.76
N SER A 501 -5.99 26.64 13.90
CA SER A 501 -4.54 26.84 14.12
C SER A 501 -3.78 25.55 14.40
N ALA A 502 -4.47 24.40 14.50
CA ALA A 502 -3.82 23.12 14.73
C ALA A 502 -2.93 22.76 13.52
N PRO A 503 -1.60 22.70 13.69
CA PRO A 503 -0.66 22.74 12.57
C PRO A 503 -0.72 21.51 11.67
N SER A 504 -1.19 20.36 12.17
CA SER A 504 -1.27 19.11 11.42
C SER A 504 -2.69 18.69 11.06
N LEU A 505 -3.70 19.48 11.47
CA LEU A 505 -5.10 19.09 11.36
C LEU A 505 -5.54 19.01 9.90
N GLN A 506 -6.20 17.92 9.54
CA GLN A 506 -6.58 17.56 8.19
C GLN A 506 -8.08 17.32 8.05
N ILE A 507 -8.65 16.56 8.99
CA ILE A 507 -10.09 16.32 9.08
C ILE A 507 -10.59 16.88 10.41
N PHE A 508 -11.57 17.78 10.33
CA PHE A 508 -12.33 18.24 11.47
C PHE A 508 -13.82 17.97 11.25
N SER A 509 -14.43 17.25 12.18
CA SER A 509 -15.85 16.93 12.15
C SER A 509 -16.48 17.20 13.52
N ALA A 510 -17.53 18.03 13.52
CA ALA A 510 -18.34 18.37 14.67
C ALA A 510 -19.82 18.51 14.28
N SER A 511 -20.26 17.69 13.31
CA SER A 511 -21.64 17.69 12.82
C SER A 511 -22.63 17.23 13.89
N SER A 512 -23.83 17.80 13.92
CA SER A 512 -24.92 17.40 14.82
C SER A 512 -24.53 17.43 16.30
N SER A 513 -23.69 18.41 16.70
CA SER A 513 -23.13 18.52 18.05
C SER A 513 -23.73 19.65 18.90
N LYS A 514 -24.87 20.21 18.47
CA LYS A 514 -25.56 21.36 19.07
C LYS A 514 -24.63 22.57 19.26
N LEU A 515 -23.72 22.80 18.31
CA LEU A 515 -22.84 23.97 18.35
C LEU A 515 -23.64 25.26 18.13
N THR A 516 -23.25 26.32 18.83
CA THR A 516 -23.85 27.67 18.74
C THR A 516 -22.78 28.69 18.33
N GLY A 517 -23.19 29.95 18.13
CA GLY A 517 -22.27 31.03 17.79
C GLY A 517 -21.81 30.99 16.34
N GLU A 518 -20.81 31.82 16.03
CA GLU A 518 -20.30 31.99 14.67
C GLU A 518 -19.18 30.99 14.34
N ILE A 519 -18.93 30.77 13.05
CA ILE A 519 -17.76 30.00 12.60
C ILE A 519 -16.52 30.88 12.79
N PRO A 520 -15.47 30.43 13.52
CA PRO A 520 -14.25 31.22 13.68
C PRO A 520 -13.50 31.47 12.36
N ASP A 521 -12.85 32.63 12.26
CA ASP A 521 -12.01 33.02 11.12
C ASP A 521 -10.92 31.98 10.80
N PHE A 522 -10.65 31.72 9.53
CA PHE A 522 -9.73 30.67 9.06
C PHE A 522 -8.25 31.09 9.08
N VAL A 523 -7.82 31.81 10.12
CA VAL A 523 -6.52 32.50 10.19
C VAL A 523 -5.31 31.60 9.85
N ASP A 524 -5.30 30.35 10.32
CA ASP A 524 -4.15 29.42 10.23
C ASP A 524 -4.49 28.05 9.58
N CYS A 525 -5.49 28.00 8.71
CA CYS A 525 -6.06 26.77 8.11
C CYS A 525 -5.15 26.07 7.06
N ASN A 526 -3.93 25.67 7.42
CA ASN A 526 -2.92 25.28 6.42
C ASN A 526 -3.07 23.85 5.88
N ASN A 527 -3.63 22.93 6.67
CA ASN A 527 -3.61 21.49 6.37
C ASN A 527 -4.99 20.84 6.25
N VAL A 528 -6.04 21.55 6.63
CA VAL A 528 -7.41 21.02 6.65
C VAL A 528 -7.89 20.80 5.23
N TYR A 529 -8.27 19.56 4.92
CA TYR A 529 -8.88 19.20 3.64
C TYR A 529 -10.36 18.84 3.76
N LYS A 530 -10.86 18.53 4.97
CA LYS A 530 -12.26 18.18 5.20
C LYS A 530 -12.81 18.86 6.45
N ILE A 531 -13.92 19.59 6.29
CA ILE A 531 -14.65 20.25 7.36
C ILE A 531 -16.12 19.79 7.33
N GLU A 532 -16.60 19.25 8.45
CA GLU A 532 -17.99 18.80 8.63
C GLU A 532 -18.61 19.46 9.87
N LEU A 533 -19.51 20.42 9.66
CA LEU A 533 -20.20 21.19 10.71
C LEU A 533 -21.72 21.18 10.54
N GLN A 534 -22.25 20.28 9.71
CA GLN A 534 -23.66 20.23 9.41
C GLN A 534 -24.54 19.87 10.62
N GLY A 535 -25.79 20.31 10.63
CA GLY A 535 -26.77 19.93 11.67
C GLY A 535 -26.55 20.61 13.03
N ASN A 536 -26.00 21.82 13.05
CA ASN A 536 -25.77 22.59 14.27
C ASN A 536 -26.66 23.86 14.30
N PHE A 537 -26.45 24.72 15.29
CA PHE A 537 -27.10 26.03 15.43
C PHE A 537 -26.13 27.18 15.14
N LEU A 538 -25.14 26.96 14.25
CA LEU A 538 -24.15 27.98 13.90
C LEU A 538 -24.83 29.14 13.19
N ASN A 539 -24.52 30.36 13.59
CA ASN A 539 -25.07 31.60 13.06
C ASN A 539 -23.97 32.51 12.49
N GLY A 540 -24.29 33.77 12.21
CA GLY A 540 -23.36 34.69 11.57
C GLY A 540 -23.18 34.39 10.08
N SER A 541 -22.12 34.92 9.48
CA SER A 541 -21.75 34.67 8.07
C SER A 541 -20.63 33.66 7.96
N ILE A 542 -20.51 33.00 6.79
CA ILE A 542 -19.33 32.19 6.47
C ILE A 542 -18.11 33.11 6.37
N PRO A 543 -17.02 32.88 7.13
CA PRO A 543 -15.84 33.74 7.09
C PRO A 543 -15.24 33.86 5.70
N GLY A 544 -14.92 35.10 5.31
CA GLY A 544 -14.41 35.41 3.97
C GLY A 544 -12.97 34.97 3.73
N ASP A 545 -12.21 34.66 4.79
CA ASP A 545 -10.81 34.22 4.72
C ASP A 545 -10.64 32.70 4.55
N ILE A 546 -11.71 32.00 4.13
CA ILE A 546 -11.72 30.56 3.85
C ILE A 546 -10.73 30.16 2.75
N ASP A 547 -10.29 31.10 1.90
CA ASP A 547 -9.22 30.88 0.93
C ASP A 547 -7.88 30.50 1.58
N ARG A 548 -7.68 30.79 2.88
CA ARG A 548 -6.52 30.30 3.63
C ARG A 548 -6.49 28.78 3.76
N CYS A 549 -7.64 28.11 3.66
CA CYS A 549 -7.75 26.65 3.64
C CYS A 549 -7.31 26.03 2.30
N GLN A 550 -6.06 26.27 1.88
CA GLN A 550 -5.56 25.93 0.54
C GLN A 550 -5.63 24.44 0.16
N LYS A 551 -5.83 23.53 1.13
CA LYS A 551 -5.98 22.08 0.89
C LYS A 551 -7.43 21.60 0.96
N LEU A 552 -8.41 22.48 1.18
CA LEU A 552 -9.81 22.11 1.36
C LEU A 552 -10.36 21.39 0.12
N LEU A 553 -10.81 20.17 0.32
CA LEU A 553 -11.48 19.31 -0.67
C LEU A 553 -12.98 19.25 -0.42
N SER A 554 -13.39 19.19 0.85
CA SER A 554 -14.79 19.00 1.24
C SER A 554 -15.17 19.94 2.38
N LEU A 555 -16.26 20.67 2.18
CA LEU A 555 -16.87 21.58 3.14
C LEU A 555 -18.35 21.26 3.27
N ASN A 556 -18.78 20.86 4.47
CA ASN A 556 -20.19 20.67 4.77
C ASN A 556 -20.61 21.56 5.95
N LEU A 557 -21.46 22.55 5.66
CA LEU A 557 -22.04 23.49 6.61
C LEU A 557 -23.58 23.43 6.61
N SER A 558 -24.17 22.38 6.03
CA SER A 558 -25.61 22.32 5.83
C SER A 558 -26.41 22.23 7.13
N SER A 559 -27.70 22.56 7.08
CA SER A 559 -28.59 22.48 8.24
C SER A 559 -28.06 23.28 9.45
N ASN A 560 -27.83 24.57 9.24
CA ASN A 560 -27.41 25.53 10.26
C ASN A 560 -28.28 26.81 10.18
N LEU A 561 -27.91 27.85 10.93
CA LEU A 561 -28.58 29.16 10.92
C LEU A 561 -27.70 30.24 10.25
N LEU A 562 -26.85 29.84 9.29
CA LEU A 562 -25.89 30.74 8.65
C LEU A 562 -26.62 31.77 7.77
N THR A 563 -26.18 33.02 7.86
CA THR A 563 -26.73 34.19 7.16
C THR A 563 -25.65 34.84 6.28
N GLY A 564 -25.96 35.97 5.65
CA GLY A 564 -25.00 36.69 4.80
C GLY A 564 -24.89 36.07 3.42
N ILE A 565 -23.75 36.28 2.75
CA ILE A 565 -23.49 35.85 1.37
C ILE A 565 -22.60 34.62 1.32
N ILE A 566 -22.63 33.89 0.20
CA ILE A 566 -21.59 32.88 -0.12
C ILE A 566 -20.28 33.63 -0.47
N PRO A 567 -19.18 33.41 0.26
CA PRO A 567 -17.92 34.12 0.03
C PRO A 567 -17.33 33.73 -1.34
N ARG A 568 -16.84 34.73 -2.07
CA ARG A 568 -16.24 34.54 -3.40
C ARG A 568 -14.95 33.70 -3.29
N GLU A 569 -14.26 33.85 -2.18
CA GLU A 569 -13.00 33.21 -1.80
C GLU A 569 -13.11 31.68 -1.82
N LEU A 570 -14.30 31.11 -1.57
CA LEU A 570 -14.56 29.67 -1.67
C LEU A 570 -14.29 29.13 -3.08
N SER A 571 -14.55 29.93 -4.12
CA SER A 571 -14.25 29.57 -5.52
C SER A 571 -12.77 29.70 -5.90
N MET A 572 -11.94 30.31 -5.04
CA MET A 572 -10.49 30.48 -5.26
C MET A 572 -9.67 29.30 -4.73
N LEU A 573 -10.31 28.38 -3.99
CA LEU A 573 -9.65 27.20 -3.43
C LEU A 573 -9.20 26.25 -4.55
N PRO A 574 -7.93 25.83 -4.55
CA PRO A 574 -7.34 25.15 -5.70
C PRO A 574 -7.79 23.69 -5.87
N SER A 575 -8.42 23.09 -4.85
CA SER A 575 -8.75 21.67 -4.83
C SER A 575 -10.16 21.37 -4.31
N ILE A 576 -10.99 22.39 -4.09
CA ILE A 576 -12.34 22.20 -3.56
C ILE A 576 -13.16 21.35 -4.53
N ASN A 577 -13.73 20.26 -4.02
CA ASN A 577 -14.47 19.25 -4.78
C ASN A 577 -15.93 19.16 -4.34
N ALA A 578 -16.20 19.18 -3.04
CA ALA A 578 -17.54 19.03 -2.49
C ALA A 578 -17.87 20.18 -1.54
N VAL A 579 -18.96 20.89 -1.82
CA VAL A 579 -19.49 21.96 -0.99
C VAL A 579 -20.97 21.72 -0.74
N ASP A 580 -21.36 21.65 0.53
CA ASP A 580 -22.77 21.58 0.94
C ASP A 580 -23.06 22.69 1.95
N LEU A 581 -23.87 23.65 1.50
CA LEU A 581 -24.34 24.82 2.26
C LEU A 581 -25.88 24.80 2.36
N SER A 582 -26.51 23.67 2.05
CA SER A 582 -27.97 23.54 2.02
C SER A 582 -28.62 23.78 3.39
N HIS A 583 -29.91 24.10 3.41
CA HIS A 583 -30.67 24.30 4.66
C HIS A 583 -30.04 25.35 5.59
N ASN A 584 -29.89 26.56 5.08
CA ASN A 584 -29.39 27.72 5.82
C ASN A 584 -30.24 28.97 5.50
N LEU A 585 -29.82 30.14 5.98
CA LEU A 585 -30.46 31.45 5.73
C LEU A 585 -29.57 32.33 4.82
N LEU A 586 -28.80 31.72 3.92
CA LEU A 586 -27.88 32.43 3.03
C LEU A 586 -28.66 33.27 2.01
N THR A 587 -28.16 34.47 1.75
CA THR A 587 -28.77 35.49 0.89
C THR A 587 -27.78 35.93 -0.21
N GLY A 588 -28.23 36.82 -1.10
CA GLY A 588 -27.39 37.32 -2.19
C GLY A 588 -27.32 36.35 -3.37
N THR A 589 -26.29 36.52 -4.21
CA THR A 589 -26.10 35.75 -5.45
C THR A 589 -25.08 34.64 -5.26
N ILE A 590 -25.21 33.54 -6.03
CA ILE A 590 -24.11 32.58 -6.19
C ILE A 590 -22.97 33.30 -6.96
N PRO A 591 -21.75 33.41 -6.42
CA PRO A 591 -20.68 34.18 -7.08
C PRO A 591 -20.34 33.64 -8.47
N SER A 592 -20.26 34.51 -9.48
CA SER A 592 -19.91 34.10 -10.85
C SER A 592 -18.49 33.55 -10.99
N SER A 593 -17.61 33.79 -10.00
CA SER A 593 -16.28 33.20 -9.99
C SER A 593 -16.27 31.67 -9.90
N PHE A 594 -17.37 31.04 -9.46
CA PHE A 594 -17.54 29.59 -9.50
C PHE A 594 -17.57 29.01 -10.92
N GLU A 595 -17.82 29.82 -11.96
CA GLU A 595 -17.72 29.38 -13.36
C GLU A 595 -16.31 28.92 -13.74
N ASN A 596 -15.29 29.48 -13.06
CA ASN A 596 -13.89 29.13 -13.25
C ASN A 596 -13.42 27.99 -12.32
N CYS A 597 -14.29 27.47 -11.44
CA CYS A 597 -13.95 26.40 -10.52
C CYS A 597 -14.11 25.03 -11.21
N SER A 598 -13.00 24.51 -11.74
CA SER A 598 -12.97 23.26 -12.52
C SER A 598 -12.87 21.99 -11.66
N THR A 599 -12.65 22.10 -10.36
CA THR A 599 -12.43 20.96 -9.45
C THR A 599 -13.69 20.51 -8.72
N LEU A 600 -14.72 21.36 -8.71
CA LEU A 600 -15.95 21.16 -7.97
C LEU A 600 -16.84 20.12 -8.68
N GLU A 601 -17.17 19.04 -7.98
CA GLU A 601 -18.04 17.96 -8.46
C GLU A 601 -19.42 18.03 -7.79
N ASN A 602 -19.47 18.42 -6.51
CA ASN A 602 -20.69 18.53 -5.73
C ASN A 602 -20.84 19.93 -5.15
N PHE A 603 -22.00 20.56 -5.40
CA PHE A 603 -22.32 21.89 -4.89
C PHE A 603 -23.80 22.00 -4.56
N ASP A 604 -24.15 21.85 -3.28
CA ASP A 604 -25.53 21.95 -2.78
C ASP A 604 -25.74 23.25 -2.00
N VAL A 605 -26.68 24.06 -2.46
CA VAL A 605 -27.12 25.32 -1.83
C VAL A 605 -28.64 25.35 -1.67
N SER A 606 -29.29 24.19 -1.73
CA SER A 606 -30.73 24.08 -1.64
C SER A 606 -31.27 24.59 -0.29
N TYR A 607 -32.54 24.98 -0.26
CA TYR A 607 -33.22 25.48 0.94
C TYR A 607 -32.48 26.65 1.62
N ASN A 608 -32.25 27.71 0.85
CA ASN A 608 -31.68 28.99 1.29
C ASN A 608 -32.55 30.17 0.78
N LEU A 609 -32.08 31.40 0.98
CA LEU A 609 -32.74 32.64 0.52
C LEU A 609 -31.96 33.30 -0.65
N LEU A 610 -31.30 32.49 -1.49
CA LEU A 610 -30.47 32.99 -2.59
C LEU A 610 -31.30 33.58 -3.72
N SER A 611 -30.70 34.52 -4.44
CA SER A 611 -31.34 35.24 -5.54
C SER A 611 -30.40 35.46 -6.73
N GLY A 612 -30.97 35.75 -7.91
CA GLY A 612 -30.20 36.05 -9.12
C GLY A 612 -29.84 34.81 -9.96
N PRO A 613 -28.98 34.99 -10.98
CA PRO A 613 -28.69 33.94 -11.94
C PRO A 613 -27.80 32.83 -11.33
N ILE A 614 -28.15 31.57 -11.63
CA ILE A 614 -27.26 30.43 -11.41
C ILE A 614 -26.14 30.48 -12.47
N PRO A 615 -24.86 30.41 -12.07
CA PRO A 615 -23.73 30.32 -12.98
C PRO A 615 -23.97 29.27 -14.07
N SER A 616 -23.71 29.61 -15.33
CA SER A 616 -24.08 28.75 -16.47
C SER A 616 -22.98 28.59 -17.51
N SER A 617 -21.89 29.35 -17.38
CA SER A 617 -20.68 29.12 -18.17
C SER A 617 -19.68 28.24 -17.41
N GLY A 618 -18.84 27.49 -18.14
CA GLY A 618 -17.90 26.52 -17.58
C GLY A 618 -18.44 25.07 -17.56
N PRO A 619 -17.55 24.06 -17.34
CA PRO A 619 -17.91 22.64 -17.42
C PRO A 619 -18.67 22.11 -16.20
N THR A 620 -18.68 22.83 -15.09
CA THR A 620 -19.12 22.34 -13.77
C THR A 620 -20.63 22.46 -13.57
N PHE A 621 -21.17 23.68 -13.56
CA PHE A 621 -22.57 23.96 -13.21
C PHE A 621 -23.62 23.31 -14.13
N PRO A 622 -23.41 23.19 -15.46
CA PRO A 622 -24.36 22.49 -16.32
C PRO A 622 -24.56 21.01 -15.98
N ASN A 623 -23.60 20.39 -15.30
CA ASN A 623 -23.65 18.97 -14.90
C ASN A 623 -24.16 18.76 -13.46
N LEU A 624 -24.38 19.83 -12.69
CA LEU A 624 -24.91 19.74 -11.32
C LEU A 624 -26.41 19.44 -11.35
N HIS A 625 -26.86 18.60 -10.41
CA HIS A 625 -28.26 18.18 -10.34
C HIS A 625 -29.16 19.36 -9.93
N PRO A 626 -30.34 19.57 -10.57
CA PRO A 626 -31.23 20.70 -10.25
C PRO A 626 -31.71 20.76 -8.79
N SER A 627 -31.75 19.61 -8.09
CA SER A 627 -32.13 19.58 -6.66
C SER A 627 -31.20 20.42 -5.79
N SER A 628 -29.93 20.57 -6.18
CA SER A 628 -28.90 21.32 -5.45
C SER A 628 -29.20 22.83 -5.34
N PHE A 629 -30.22 23.32 -6.05
CA PHE A 629 -30.66 24.72 -6.05
C PHE A 629 -32.12 24.89 -5.58
N SER A 630 -32.79 23.79 -5.23
CA SER A 630 -34.21 23.79 -4.84
C SER A 630 -34.45 24.62 -3.57
N GLY A 631 -35.70 25.06 -3.33
CA GLY A 631 -36.04 25.84 -2.14
C GLY A 631 -35.50 27.28 -2.10
N ASN A 632 -34.91 27.77 -3.20
CA ASN A 632 -34.46 29.17 -3.35
C ASN A 632 -35.33 29.92 -4.37
N ASP A 633 -36.39 30.59 -3.92
CA ASP A 633 -37.35 31.25 -4.82
C ASP A 633 -36.73 32.40 -5.63
N GLY A 634 -35.66 33.02 -5.15
CA GLY A 634 -34.99 34.12 -5.84
C GLY A 634 -34.08 33.69 -7.00
N LEU A 635 -33.72 32.41 -7.11
CA LEU A 635 -32.80 31.92 -8.13
C LEU A 635 -33.49 31.81 -9.50
N CYS A 636 -32.71 32.02 -10.56
CA CYS A 636 -33.14 31.87 -11.95
C CYS A 636 -31.99 31.26 -12.79
N GLY A 637 -32.32 30.59 -13.89
CA GLY A 637 -31.34 29.99 -14.79
C GLY A 637 -31.90 28.74 -15.49
N ARG A 638 -31.14 28.24 -16.47
CA ARG A 638 -31.52 27.05 -17.26
C ARG A 638 -31.71 25.80 -16.39
N ILE A 639 -30.85 25.62 -15.38
CA ILE A 639 -30.80 24.42 -14.51
C ILE A 639 -32.11 24.25 -13.72
N VAL A 640 -32.71 25.35 -13.25
CA VAL A 640 -33.98 25.35 -12.49
C VAL A 640 -35.20 25.65 -13.37
N ALA A 641 -35.04 25.65 -14.69
CA ALA A 641 -36.09 25.95 -15.67
C ALA A 641 -36.86 27.26 -15.41
N LYS A 642 -36.22 28.26 -14.79
CA LYS A 642 -36.79 29.57 -14.48
C LYS A 642 -36.00 30.67 -15.21
N PRO A 643 -36.56 31.34 -16.22
CA PRO A 643 -35.83 32.37 -16.96
C PRO A 643 -35.45 33.54 -16.04
N CYS A 644 -34.22 34.04 -16.18
CA CYS A 644 -33.80 35.25 -15.47
C CYS A 644 -34.45 36.48 -16.11
N PRO A 645 -34.91 37.46 -15.31
CA PRO A 645 -35.36 38.73 -15.86
C PRO A 645 -34.24 39.37 -16.68
N GLU A 646 -34.46 39.63 -17.95
CA GLU A 646 -33.53 40.44 -18.75
C GLU A 646 -33.43 41.83 -18.10
N ALA A 647 -32.22 42.24 -17.72
CA ALA A 647 -31.97 43.64 -17.42
C ALA A 647 -32.19 44.43 -18.70
N LEU A 648 -33.34 45.13 -18.79
CA LEU A 648 -33.67 46.08 -19.84
C LEU A 648 -32.61 47.18 -19.92
N ALA A 649 -31.66 47.01 -20.84
CA ALA A 649 -31.09 48.09 -21.65
C ALA A 649 -31.63 47.80 -23.07
N THR A 650 -32.44 48.62 -23.74
CA THR A 650 -32.41 50.08 -23.95
C THR A 650 -33.74 50.52 -24.61
N GLY A 651 -34.16 51.78 -24.46
CA GLY A 651 -34.97 52.45 -25.49
C GLY A 651 -36.16 53.29 -25.00
N ASP A 652 -35.94 54.60 -24.95
CA ASP A 652 -36.85 55.69 -25.36
C ASP A 652 -38.37 55.51 -25.20
N MET A 653 -38.94 56.22 -24.22
CA MET A 653 -40.27 56.85 -24.39
C MET A 653 -40.09 58.36 -24.38
N GLU A 654 -40.10 58.95 -25.58
CA GLU A 654 -40.49 60.34 -25.76
C GLU A 654 -41.95 60.51 -25.33
N ALA A 655 -42.20 61.44 -24.41
CA ALA A 655 -43.53 62.00 -24.20
C ALA A 655 -43.43 63.50 -23.95
N GLY A 656 -43.88 64.27 -24.95
CA GLY A 656 -44.67 65.48 -24.73
C GLY A 656 -43.93 66.75 -24.33
N ASN A 657 -43.57 67.54 -25.33
CA ASN A 657 -43.31 68.97 -25.20
C ASN A 657 -44.57 69.70 -24.70
N ASN A 658 -44.51 70.45 -23.58
CA ASN A 658 -45.07 71.80 -23.46
C ASN A 658 -44.83 72.46 -22.09
N ASN A 659 -44.18 73.62 -22.18
CA ASN A 659 -44.39 74.85 -21.41
C ASN A 659 -44.04 74.96 -19.91
N GLN A 660 -43.05 75.84 -19.70
CA GLN A 660 -43.03 76.99 -18.79
C GLN A 660 -42.40 76.86 -17.38
N GLN A 661 -41.30 77.62 -17.25
CA GLN A 661 -40.86 78.48 -16.14
C GLN A 661 -39.64 78.06 -15.27
N HIS A 662 -38.51 78.66 -15.65
CA HIS A 662 -37.33 79.08 -14.87
C HIS A 662 -37.68 80.02 -13.66
N PRO A 663 -36.75 80.39 -12.71
CA PRO A 663 -35.33 79.98 -12.42
C PRO A 663 -34.95 80.03 -10.87
N PRO A 664 -33.71 80.36 -10.38
CA PRO A 664 -32.44 79.56 -10.33
C PRO A 664 -31.63 79.59 -8.98
N ARG A 665 -30.43 78.96 -8.98
CA ARG A 665 -29.10 79.26 -8.31
C ARG A 665 -28.60 78.16 -7.34
N LYS A 666 -27.30 77.80 -7.23
CA LYS A 666 -26.01 78.11 -7.90
C LYS A 666 -24.91 77.16 -7.35
N ALA A 667 -23.94 76.83 -8.21
CA ALA A 667 -22.50 76.55 -7.97
C ALA A 667 -22.10 75.34 -7.07
N ALA A 668 -21.01 74.61 -7.30
CA ALA A 668 -19.79 74.90 -8.05
C ALA A 668 -19.15 73.60 -8.60
N GLY A 669 -18.68 73.64 -9.84
CA GLY A 669 -17.65 72.75 -10.36
C GLY A 669 -16.32 73.48 -10.35
N ALA A 670 -15.25 72.83 -9.87
CA ALA A 670 -13.86 73.25 -10.14
C ALA A 670 -12.79 72.22 -9.74
N ILE A 671 -13.01 70.90 -9.83
CA ILE A 671 -11.96 69.90 -9.48
C ILE A 671 -11.74 68.81 -10.56
N VAL A 672 -12.62 68.68 -11.55
CA VAL A 672 -12.57 67.57 -12.52
C VAL A 672 -11.61 67.82 -13.70
N TRP A 673 -11.18 69.06 -13.96
CA TRP A 673 -10.42 69.39 -15.18
C TRP A 673 -8.89 69.39 -15.03
N ILE A 674 -8.35 69.24 -13.82
CA ILE A 674 -6.89 69.22 -13.59
C ILE A 674 -6.33 67.78 -13.61
N VAL A 675 -7.14 66.77 -13.31
CA VAL A 675 -6.71 65.35 -13.32
C VAL A 675 -6.74 64.74 -14.72
N ALA A 676 -7.59 65.25 -15.62
CA ALA A 676 -7.70 64.74 -17.01
C ALA A 676 -6.54 65.16 -17.93
N ALA A 677 -5.86 66.27 -17.64
CA ALA A 677 -4.74 66.76 -18.46
C ALA A 677 -3.40 66.04 -18.16
N ALA A 678 -3.22 65.52 -16.93
CA ALA A 678 -2.03 64.76 -16.55
C ALA A 678 -2.01 63.33 -17.12
N PHE A 679 -3.20 62.72 -17.30
CA PHE A 679 -3.33 61.37 -17.86
C PHE A 679 -3.07 61.32 -19.38
N GLY A 680 -3.40 62.39 -20.11
CA GLY A 680 -3.20 62.46 -21.57
C GLY A 680 -1.73 62.55 -21.99
N ILE A 681 -0.89 63.26 -21.21
CA ILE A 681 0.54 63.42 -21.52
C ILE A 681 1.32 62.14 -21.15
N GLY A 682 0.93 61.46 -20.07
CA GLY A 682 1.49 60.15 -19.68
C GLY A 682 1.19 59.03 -20.67
N LEU A 683 -0.04 58.99 -21.22
CA LEU A 683 -0.45 57.98 -22.20
C LEU A 683 0.28 58.15 -23.55
N PHE A 684 0.58 59.38 -23.96
CA PHE A 684 1.30 59.65 -25.21
C PHE A 684 2.79 59.28 -25.14
N VAL A 685 3.45 59.52 -23.99
CA VAL A 685 4.84 59.08 -23.75
C VAL A 685 4.93 57.56 -23.62
N LEU A 686 3.91 56.90 -23.04
CA LEU A 686 3.86 55.45 -22.90
C LEU A 686 3.60 54.74 -24.24
N VAL A 687 2.80 55.33 -25.14
CA VAL A 687 2.51 54.78 -26.48
C VAL A 687 3.65 55.05 -27.47
N ALA A 688 4.31 56.22 -27.40
CA ALA A 688 5.51 56.51 -28.20
C ALA A 688 6.72 55.69 -27.71
N GLY A 689 6.86 55.52 -26.38
CA GLY A 689 7.86 54.68 -25.75
C GLY A 689 7.69 53.20 -26.11
N THR A 690 6.47 52.65 -26.06
CA THR A 690 6.20 51.25 -26.46
C THR A 690 6.40 51.00 -27.96
N ARG A 691 6.14 51.97 -28.84
CA ARG A 691 6.41 51.81 -30.28
C ARG A 691 7.88 51.97 -30.67
N CYS A 692 8.68 52.74 -29.92
CA CYS A 692 10.15 52.76 -30.09
C CYS A 692 10.84 51.56 -29.40
N PHE A 693 10.27 51.03 -28.31
CA PHE A 693 10.77 49.81 -27.65
C PHE A 693 10.47 48.54 -28.46
N HIS A 694 9.32 48.49 -29.16
CA HIS A 694 9.00 47.38 -30.08
C HIS A 694 9.79 47.40 -31.40
N ALA A 695 10.31 48.55 -31.83
CA ALA A 695 11.14 48.67 -33.03
C ALA A 695 12.63 48.38 -32.78
N SER A 696 13.09 48.35 -31.52
CA SER A 696 14.48 48.07 -31.14
C SER A 696 14.70 46.77 -30.36
N TYR A 697 13.64 46.06 -29.97
CA TYR A 697 13.72 44.72 -29.36
C TYR A 697 13.33 43.58 -30.33
N GLY A 698 13.14 43.92 -31.62
CA GLY A 698 13.08 42.96 -32.72
C GLY A 698 14.47 42.60 -33.24
N ARG A 699 15.34 42.06 -32.37
CA ARG A 699 16.61 41.36 -32.72
C ARG A 699 17.33 40.86 -31.45
N ARG A 700 16.76 39.86 -30.78
CA ARG A 700 17.43 38.80 -29.98
C ARG A 700 16.43 38.16 -29.00
N PHE A 701 15.82 37.07 -29.42
CA PHE A 701 15.84 35.76 -28.76
C PHE A 701 14.93 34.85 -29.58
N ASN A 702 15.40 34.50 -30.78
CA ASN A 702 15.06 33.22 -31.37
C ASN A 702 15.96 32.23 -30.64
N ASP A 703 15.55 31.77 -29.46
CA ASP A 703 15.90 30.41 -29.09
C ASP A 703 14.84 29.57 -29.80
N ASP A 704 15.17 29.11 -30.99
CA ASP A 704 14.82 27.74 -31.34
C ASP A 704 15.33 26.91 -30.16
N ARG A 705 14.48 26.68 -29.15
CA ARG A 705 14.75 25.60 -28.22
C ARG A 705 14.65 24.37 -29.09
N GLU A 706 15.80 23.89 -29.55
CA GLU A 706 15.96 22.55 -30.06
C GLU A 706 15.19 21.64 -29.08
N ILE A 707 14.02 21.16 -29.52
CA ILE A 707 13.30 20.08 -28.87
C ILE A 707 14.33 18.96 -28.88
N GLY A 708 14.93 18.70 -27.73
CA GLY A 708 15.98 17.67 -27.63
C GLY A 708 15.47 16.36 -28.23
N PRO A 709 16.35 15.54 -28.81
CA PRO A 709 15.95 14.32 -29.50
C PRO A 709 15.06 13.47 -28.59
N TRP A 710 14.00 12.90 -29.15
CA TRP A 710 13.13 12.00 -28.42
C TRP A 710 13.94 10.79 -27.97
N LYS A 711 13.94 10.54 -26.67
CA LYS A 711 14.59 9.38 -26.08
C LYS A 711 13.52 8.32 -25.79
N LEU A 712 13.57 7.21 -26.51
CA LEU A 712 12.83 5.99 -26.20
C LEU A 712 13.61 5.17 -25.18
N THR A 713 13.01 4.90 -24.03
CA THR A 713 13.51 3.94 -23.04
C THR A 713 12.57 2.74 -23.06
N ALA A 714 13.05 1.62 -23.61
CA ALA A 714 12.25 0.41 -23.77
C ALA A 714 12.51 -0.55 -22.59
N PHE A 715 11.44 -1.11 -22.02
CA PHE A 715 11.53 -2.13 -20.95
C PHE A 715 11.53 -3.56 -21.53
N GLN A 716 11.48 -3.66 -22.85
CA GLN A 716 11.59 -4.89 -23.62
C GLN A 716 12.08 -4.57 -25.03
N ARG A 717 12.32 -5.59 -25.85
CA ARG A 717 12.66 -5.37 -27.26
C ARG A 717 11.41 -4.85 -28.01
N LEU A 718 11.53 -3.66 -28.61
CA LEU A 718 10.50 -3.03 -29.44
C LEU A 718 10.95 -3.05 -30.90
N ASN A 719 10.00 -3.21 -31.83
CA ASN A 719 10.25 -3.23 -33.27
C ASN A 719 9.87 -1.90 -33.95
N PHE A 720 9.84 -0.81 -33.18
CA PHE A 720 9.50 0.54 -33.63
C PHE A 720 10.32 1.57 -32.83
N THR A 721 10.44 2.78 -33.37
CA THR A 721 11.23 3.89 -32.84
C THR A 721 10.33 4.98 -32.23
N SER A 722 10.92 5.96 -31.54
CA SER A 722 10.18 7.13 -31.06
C SER A 722 9.56 7.94 -32.19
N ASP A 723 10.20 7.97 -33.36
CA ASP A 723 9.73 8.73 -34.51
C ASP A 723 8.48 8.07 -35.13
N ASP A 724 8.46 6.74 -35.20
CA ASP A 724 7.28 5.96 -35.61
C ASP A 724 6.07 6.25 -34.71
N VAL A 725 6.29 6.35 -33.39
CA VAL A 725 5.21 6.69 -32.43
C VAL A 725 4.66 8.11 -32.68
N LEU A 726 5.54 9.08 -32.98
CA LEU A 726 5.13 10.48 -33.19
C LEU A 726 4.40 10.67 -34.52
N GLU A 727 4.87 10.00 -35.58
CA GLU A 727 4.20 10.00 -36.89
C GLU A 727 2.79 9.42 -36.75
N CYS A 728 2.65 8.26 -36.11
CA CYS A 728 1.34 7.65 -35.86
C CYS A 728 0.42 8.53 -35.02
N LEU A 729 0.94 9.20 -33.97
CA LEU A 729 0.16 10.13 -33.15
C LEU A 729 -0.28 11.40 -33.91
N SER A 730 0.50 11.83 -34.91
CA SER A 730 0.13 12.96 -35.76
C SER A 730 -0.97 12.63 -36.78
N MET A 731 -1.16 11.33 -37.07
CA MET A 731 -2.13 10.83 -38.04
C MET A 731 -3.40 10.25 -37.41
N THR A 732 -3.45 10.03 -36.09
CA THR A 732 -4.58 9.40 -35.38
C THR A 732 -5.35 10.40 -34.50
N ASP A 733 -6.63 10.58 -34.79
CA ASP A 733 -7.58 11.32 -33.92
C ASP A 733 -8.26 10.42 -32.88
N LYS A 734 -7.85 9.15 -32.79
CA LYS A 734 -8.51 8.14 -31.93
C LYS A 734 -8.02 8.23 -30.48
N ILE A 735 -8.59 9.18 -29.76
CA ILE A 735 -8.52 9.25 -28.29
C ILE A 735 -9.36 8.12 -27.73
N ILE A 736 -8.74 7.24 -26.93
CA ILE A 736 -9.40 6.11 -26.27
C ILE A 736 -9.63 6.36 -24.76
N GLY A 737 -9.04 7.43 -24.21
CA GLY A 737 -9.29 7.86 -22.84
C GLY A 737 -8.64 9.20 -22.53
N MET A 738 -9.19 9.95 -21.58
CA MET A 738 -8.62 11.19 -21.07
C MET A 738 -8.77 11.21 -19.54
N GLY A 739 -7.66 11.35 -18.82
CA GLY A 739 -7.64 11.29 -17.35
C GLY A 739 -6.83 12.42 -16.73
N SER A 740 -6.72 12.43 -15.40
CA SER A 740 -6.05 13.48 -14.61
C SER A 740 -4.55 13.62 -14.89
N THR A 741 -3.93 12.57 -15.45
CA THR A 741 -2.49 12.50 -15.73
C THR A 741 -2.14 12.71 -17.21
N GLY A 742 -3.10 12.61 -18.13
CA GLY A 742 -2.85 12.76 -19.57
C GLY A 742 -3.94 12.22 -20.49
N THR A 743 -3.65 12.21 -21.79
CA THR A 743 -4.54 11.72 -22.85
C THR A 743 -4.00 10.43 -23.46
N VAL A 744 -4.86 9.43 -23.64
CA VAL A 744 -4.50 8.10 -24.17
C VAL A 744 -4.99 7.97 -25.61
N TYR A 745 -4.06 7.60 -26.50
CA TYR A 745 -4.29 7.42 -27.92
C TYR A 745 -4.11 5.95 -28.30
N LYS A 746 -4.91 5.48 -29.25
CA LYS A 746 -4.63 4.23 -29.95
C LYS A 746 -3.68 4.49 -31.12
N ALA A 747 -2.54 3.80 -31.15
CA ALA A 747 -1.57 3.92 -32.22
C ALA A 747 -1.25 2.54 -32.83
N GLU A 748 -1.20 2.48 -34.15
CA GLU A 748 -0.83 1.28 -34.91
C GLU A 748 0.57 1.51 -35.46
N MET A 749 1.54 0.71 -35.01
CA MET A 749 2.93 0.84 -35.39
C MET A 749 3.16 0.32 -36.83
N PRO A 750 4.22 0.77 -37.53
CA PRO A 750 4.51 0.32 -38.90
C PRO A 750 4.70 -1.20 -39.04
N SER A 751 5.04 -1.88 -37.94
CA SER A 751 5.16 -3.34 -37.84
C SER A 751 3.82 -4.08 -37.75
N GLY A 752 2.69 -3.37 -37.68
CA GLY A 752 1.34 -3.92 -37.48
C GLY A 752 0.95 -4.12 -36.00
N GLU A 753 1.84 -3.79 -35.06
CA GLU A 753 1.55 -3.86 -33.62
C GLU A 753 0.68 -2.68 -33.18
N THR A 754 -0.43 -2.96 -32.48
CA THR A 754 -1.28 -1.90 -31.91
C THR A 754 -0.89 -1.65 -30.46
N ILE A 755 -0.62 -0.40 -30.10
CA ILE A 755 -0.25 0.04 -28.76
C ILE A 755 -1.16 1.16 -28.25
N ALA A 756 -1.21 1.34 -26.94
CA ALA A 756 -1.84 2.49 -26.30
C ALA A 756 -0.75 3.49 -25.86
N VAL A 757 -0.91 4.76 -26.23
CA VAL A 757 0.08 5.80 -25.94
C VAL A 757 -0.55 6.86 -25.03
N LYS A 758 -0.06 6.98 -23.80
CA LYS A 758 -0.51 7.97 -22.82
C LYS A 758 0.43 9.18 -22.86
N LYS A 759 -0.05 10.31 -23.38
CA LYS A 759 0.68 11.59 -23.43
C LYS A 759 0.38 12.40 -22.17
N LEU A 760 1.41 12.67 -21.37
CA LEU A 760 1.27 13.40 -20.11
C LEU A 760 1.22 14.93 -20.36
N TRP A 761 0.45 15.66 -19.54
CA TRP A 761 0.35 17.12 -19.65
C TRP A 761 1.60 17.83 -19.12
N GLY A 762 2.20 18.73 -19.91
CA GLY A 762 3.39 19.50 -19.52
C GLY A 762 3.04 20.85 -18.90
N LYS A 763 3.59 21.18 -17.72
CA LYS A 763 3.62 22.57 -17.21
C LYS A 763 5.07 23.04 -17.05
N HIS A 764 5.36 24.21 -17.64
CA HIS A 764 6.66 24.86 -17.66
C HIS A 764 7.13 25.31 -16.27
N LYS A 765 8.45 25.10 -16.04
CA LYS A 765 9.35 25.79 -15.10
C LYS A 765 8.80 26.07 -13.68
N GLU A 766 9.08 25.13 -12.77
CA GLU A 766 9.64 25.44 -11.46
C GLU A 766 10.36 24.20 -10.87
N THR A 767 11.67 24.33 -10.72
CA THR A 767 12.64 23.62 -9.86
C THR A 767 12.27 22.23 -9.30
N VAL A 768 12.80 21.17 -9.94
CA VAL A 768 13.60 20.01 -9.42
C VAL A 768 13.18 19.24 -8.14
N ARG A 769 12.15 19.64 -7.38
CA ARG A 769 11.69 18.91 -6.17
C ARG A 769 10.39 18.11 -6.34
N ARG A 770 9.73 18.23 -7.50
CA ARG A 770 8.54 17.42 -7.87
C ARG A 770 8.86 16.54 -9.09
N ARG A 771 9.58 15.44 -8.86
CA ARG A 771 9.66 14.28 -9.76
C ARG A 771 9.22 12.98 -9.07
N ARG A 772 8.27 13.02 -8.13
CA ARG A 772 7.72 11.80 -7.50
C ARG A 772 6.43 11.26 -8.14
N GLY A 773 5.64 12.09 -8.83
CA GLY A 773 4.40 11.62 -9.49
C GLY A 773 4.60 11.03 -10.90
N VAL A 774 5.43 11.66 -11.74
CA VAL A 774 5.63 11.26 -13.15
C VAL A 774 6.55 10.04 -13.30
N LEU A 775 7.20 9.60 -12.21
CA LEU A 775 8.08 8.43 -12.18
C LEU A 775 7.46 7.21 -11.49
N ALA A 776 6.38 7.34 -10.71
CA ALA A 776 5.82 6.20 -9.98
C ALA A 776 5.34 5.08 -10.91
N GLU A 777 4.60 5.44 -11.97
CA GLU A 777 4.09 4.46 -12.95
C GLU A 777 5.23 3.78 -13.75
N VAL A 778 6.31 4.51 -14.04
CA VAL A 778 7.52 3.95 -14.71
C VAL A 778 8.37 3.11 -13.75
N GLU A 779 8.47 3.53 -12.49
CA GLU A 779 9.23 2.87 -11.42
C GLU A 779 8.56 1.55 -11.00
N VAL A 780 7.24 1.54 -10.93
CA VAL A 780 6.41 0.37 -10.62
C VAL A 780 6.32 -0.55 -11.84
N LEU A 781 5.77 -0.09 -12.98
CA LEU A 781 5.52 -0.95 -14.14
C LEU A 781 6.77 -1.29 -14.95
N GLY A 782 7.89 -0.59 -14.76
CA GLY A 782 9.16 -0.95 -15.37
C GLY A 782 9.71 -2.29 -14.89
N ASN A 783 9.33 -2.71 -13.67
CA ASN A 783 9.83 -3.93 -13.02
C ASN A 783 8.74 -4.98 -12.75
N VAL A 784 7.46 -4.61 -12.82
CA VAL A 784 6.31 -5.51 -12.61
C VAL A 784 6.00 -6.32 -13.88
N ARG A 785 5.90 -7.64 -13.76
CA ARG A 785 5.47 -8.53 -14.85
C ARG A 785 4.50 -9.60 -14.34
N HIS A 786 3.21 -9.38 -14.58
CA HIS A 786 2.16 -10.32 -14.23
C HIS A 786 1.09 -10.36 -15.33
N ARG A 787 0.44 -11.53 -15.54
CA ARG A 787 -0.55 -11.71 -16.61
C ARG A 787 -1.80 -10.82 -16.45
N ASN A 788 -2.13 -10.45 -15.21
CA ASN A 788 -3.28 -9.63 -14.86
C ASN A 788 -2.92 -8.16 -14.53
N ILE A 789 -1.77 -7.68 -15.00
CA ILE A 789 -1.35 -6.28 -14.89
C ILE A 789 -0.99 -5.78 -16.28
N VAL A 790 -1.41 -4.56 -16.63
CA VAL A 790 -1.10 -3.97 -17.93
C VAL A 790 0.41 -3.76 -18.05
N ARG A 791 0.99 -4.29 -19.14
CA ARG A 791 2.42 -4.19 -19.38
C ARG A 791 2.82 -2.84 -19.98
N LEU A 792 3.81 -2.20 -19.36
CA LEU A 792 4.50 -1.02 -19.90
C LEU A 792 5.60 -1.46 -20.88
N LEU A 793 5.47 -1.07 -22.15
CA LEU A 793 6.39 -1.43 -23.24
C LEU A 793 7.65 -0.53 -23.22
N GLY A 794 7.46 0.75 -22.90
CA GLY A 794 8.52 1.76 -22.85
C GLY A 794 7.99 3.16 -22.58
N CYS A 795 8.87 4.14 -22.56
CA CYS A 795 8.51 5.55 -22.50
C CYS A 795 9.31 6.40 -23.51
N CYS A 796 8.62 7.32 -24.17
CA CYS A 796 9.22 8.33 -25.05
C CYS A 796 9.25 9.65 -24.28
N SER A 797 10.43 10.26 -24.12
CA SER A 797 10.53 11.55 -23.43
C SER A 797 11.43 12.53 -24.17
N ASN A 798 11.06 13.80 -24.10
CA ASN A 798 11.92 14.92 -24.48
C ASN A 798 11.92 15.97 -23.34
N ARG A 799 12.45 17.17 -23.61
CA ARG A 799 12.57 18.23 -22.58
C ARG A 799 11.23 18.83 -22.13
N GLU A 800 10.13 18.55 -22.84
CA GLU A 800 8.84 19.22 -22.64
C GLU A 800 7.67 18.23 -22.43
N CYS A 801 7.82 16.98 -22.87
CA CYS A 801 6.76 15.98 -22.92
C CYS A 801 7.30 14.59 -22.60
N THR A 802 6.51 13.81 -21.85
CA THR A 802 6.72 12.38 -21.62
C THR A 802 5.48 11.62 -22.09
N MET A 803 5.70 10.53 -22.81
CA MET A 803 4.68 9.60 -23.27
C MET A 803 5.00 8.20 -22.75
N LEU A 804 4.00 7.52 -22.22
CA LEU A 804 4.09 6.13 -21.76
C LEU A 804 3.45 5.21 -22.81
N LEU A 805 4.10 4.10 -23.13
CA LEU A 805 3.70 3.15 -24.18
C LEU A 805 3.26 1.85 -23.53
N TYR A 806 2.01 1.45 -23.73
CA TYR A 806 1.41 0.23 -23.17
C TYR A 806 0.95 -0.71 -24.27
N GLU A 807 0.81 -1.98 -23.92
CA GLU A 807 0.07 -2.91 -24.78
C GLU A 807 -1.41 -2.48 -24.87
N TYR A 808 -2.02 -2.67 -26.04
CA TYR A 808 -3.39 -2.24 -26.29
C TYR A 808 -4.41 -3.31 -25.85
N MET A 809 -5.46 -2.88 -25.16
CA MET A 809 -6.56 -3.74 -24.70
C MET A 809 -7.78 -3.58 -25.61
N PRO A 810 -8.13 -4.59 -26.44
CA PRO A 810 -9.15 -4.46 -27.47
C PRO A 810 -10.58 -4.36 -26.93
N ASN A 811 -10.85 -4.93 -25.76
CA ASN A 811 -12.20 -5.00 -25.18
C ASN A 811 -12.52 -3.84 -24.21
N GLY A 812 -11.64 -2.84 -24.11
CA GLY A 812 -11.89 -1.64 -23.32
C GLY A 812 -11.78 -1.87 -21.81
N ASN A 813 -12.47 -1.05 -21.02
CA ASN A 813 -12.48 -1.13 -19.57
C ASN A 813 -13.77 -1.80 -19.03
N LEU A 814 -13.71 -2.27 -17.79
CA LEU A 814 -14.81 -2.97 -17.13
C LEU A 814 -16.00 -2.04 -16.83
N ASP A 815 -15.78 -0.74 -16.62
CA ASP A 815 -16.85 0.24 -16.37
C ASP A 815 -17.81 0.33 -17.57
N ASP A 816 -17.26 0.46 -18.77
CA ASP A 816 -18.02 0.46 -20.02
C ASP A 816 -18.74 -0.88 -20.25
N LEU A 817 -18.13 -2.00 -19.86
CA LEU A 817 -18.77 -3.32 -19.95
C LEU A 817 -19.99 -3.44 -18.99
N LEU A 818 -19.88 -2.91 -17.77
CA LEU A 818 -20.92 -3.00 -16.73
C LEU A 818 -22.03 -1.96 -16.91
N HIS A 819 -21.69 -0.76 -17.36
CA HIS A 819 -22.57 0.41 -17.32
C HIS A 819 -22.84 1.06 -18.69
N GLY A 820 -22.20 0.57 -19.76
CA GLY A 820 -22.35 1.10 -21.11
C GLY A 820 -23.77 1.05 -21.68
N LYS A 821 -24.01 1.87 -22.71
CA LYS A 821 -25.34 2.10 -23.34
C LYS A 821 -25.97 0.84 -23.96
N ASN A 822 -25.20 -0.23 -24.18
CA ASN A 822 -25.65 -1.48 -24.80
C ASN A 822 -25.83 -2.61 -23.77
N LYS A 823 -26.57 -2.33 -22.68
CA LYS A 823 -26.86 -3.29 -21.60
C LYS A 823 -27.46 -4.63 -22.09
N GLY A 824 -28.12 -4.66 -23.26
CA GLY A 824 -28.79 -5.86 -23.78
C GLY A 824 -27.87 -6.91 -24.40
N ASP A 825 -26.78 -6.51 -25.06
CA ASP A 825 -25.88 -7.44 -25.77
C ASP A 825 -24.65 -7.82 -24.95
N ASN A 826 -24.22 -6.98 -24.00
CA ASN A 826 -23.09 -7.25 -23.09
C ASN A 826 -23.45 -8.17 -21.91
N LEU A 827 -24.73 -8.55 -21.79
CA LEU A 827 -25.26 -9.43 -20.74
C LEU A 827 -24.98 -10.93 -21.00
N VAL A 828 -23.96 -11.24 -21.80
CA VAL A 828 -23.39 -12.58 -21.98
C VAL A 828 -21.90 -12.62 -21.61
N ALA A 829 -21.45 -11.81 -20.64
CA ALA A 829 -20.43 -12.33 -19.74
C ALA A 829 -21.14 -13.37 -18.88
N ASP A 830 -21.11 -14.62 -19.33
CA ASP A 830 -21.56 -15.76 -18.54
C ASP A 830 -20.84 -15.76 -17.19
N TRP A 831 -21.36 -16.53 -16.24
CA TRP A 831 -20.78 -16.57 -14.91
C TRP A 831 -19.28 -16.91 -14.93
N VAL A 832 -18.86 -17.72 -15.91
CA VAL A 832 -17.46 -18.09 -16.14
C VAL A 832 -16.62 -16.85 -16.47
N THR A 833 -17.06 -16.00 -17.39
CA THR A 833 -16.35 -14.76 -17.75
C THR A 833 -16.29 -13.79 -16.58
N ARG A 834 -17.38 -13.63 -15.82
CA ARG A 834 -17.39 -12.75 -14.63
C ARG A 834 -16.47 -13.25 -13.54
N TYR A 835 -16.48 -14.56 -13.29
CA TYR A 835 -15.56 -15.21 -12.37
C TYR A 835 -14.11 -15.06 -12.83
N LYS A 836 -13.84 -15.23 -14.13
CA LYS A 836 -12.51 -15.06 -14.73
C LYS A 836 -11.99 -13.62 -14.55
N ILE A 837 -12.85 -12.62 -14.75
CA ILE A 837 -12.52 -11.20 -14.53
C ILE A 837 -12.23 -10.96 -13.04
N ALA A 838 -13.12 -11.37 -12.13
CA ALA A 838 -12.93 -11.17 -10.69
C ALA A 838 -11.67 -11.88 -10.16
N LEU A 839 -11.45 -13.12 -10.58
CA LEU A 839 -10.25 -13.89 -10.25
C LEU A 839 -8.98 -13.22 -10.80
N GLY A 840 -9.03 -12.72 -12.04
CA GLY A 840 -7.92 -12.02 -12.66
C GLY A 840 -7.55 -10.73 -11.93
N VAL A 841 -8.54 -9.92 -11.53
CA VAL A 841 -8.30 -8.73 -10.69
C VAL A 841 -7.69 -9.13 -9.36
N ALA A 842 -8.27 -10.12 -8.67
CA ALA A 842 -7.76 -10.58 -7.38
C ALA A 842 -6.32 -11.11 -7.46
N GLN A 843 -5.99 -11.86 -8.52
CA GLN A 843 -4.62 -12.34 -8.75
C GLN A 843 -3.65 -11.21 -9.06
N GLY A 844 -4.08 -10.21 -9.84
CA GLY A 844 -3.28 -9.00 -10.11
C GLY A 844 -2.98 -8.20 -8.84
N ILE A 845 -3.96 -8.03 -7.96
CA ILE A 845 -3.79 -7.31 -6.69
C ILE A 845 -2.97 -8.13 -5.68
N CYS A 846 -3.22 -9.44 -5.56
CA CYS A 846 -2.45 -10.34 -4.72
C CYS A 846 -0.95 -10.29 -5.06
N TYR A 847 -0.61 -10.35 -6.35
CA TYR A 847 0.77 -10.23 -6.83
C TYR A 847 1.42 -8.89 -6.43
N LEU A 848 0.68 -7.78 -6.52
CA LEU A 848 1.19 -6.46 -6.12
C LEU A 848 1.42 -6.35 -4.60
N HIS A 849 0.55 -6.98 -3.81
CA HIS A 849 0.54 -6.88 -2.35
C HIS A 849 1.50 -7.84 -1.65
N HIS A 850 1.71 -9.01 -2.22
CA HIS A 850 2.41 -10.09 -1.54
C HIS A 850 3.66 -10.57 -2.27
N ASP A 851 3.69 -10.47 -3.61
CA ASP A 851 4.79 -11.01 -4.42
C ASP A 851 5.78 -9.92 -4.88
N CYS A 852 5.43 -8.65 -4.76
CA CYS A 852 6.30 -7.51 -5.06
C CYS A 852 7.04 -7.02 -3.82
N ASP A 853 8.37 -6.88 -3.91
CA ASP A 853 9.20 -6.23 -2.88
C ASP A 853 9.93 -5.00 -3.47
N PRO A 854 9.64 -3.79 -2.99
CA PRO A 854 8.68 -3.46 -1.91
C PRO A 854 7.22 -3.60 -2.35
N VAL A 855 6.33 -3.80 -1.37
CA VAL A 855 4.88 -3.98 -1.58
C VAL A 855 4.32 -2.83 -2.41
N ILE A 856 3.54 -3.15 -3.45
CA ILE A 856 2.94 -2.14 -4.33
C ILE A 856 1.46 -2.02 -4.00
N VAL A 857 1.05 -0.86 -3.51
CA VAL A 857 -0.39 -0.55 -3.34
C VAL A 857 -0.82 0.36 -4.48
N HIS A 858 -1.87 -0.04 -5.21
CA HIS A 858 -2.37 0.60 -6.42
C HIS A 858 -3.06 1.95 -6.14
N ARG A 859 -3.89 2.01 -5.10
CA ARG A 859 -4.61 3.16 -4.54
C ARG A 859 -5.68 3.81 -5.41
N ASP A 860 -6.02 3.18 -6.53
CA ASP A 860 -7.06 3.68 -7.45
C ASP A 860 -7.75 2.52 -8.18
N LEU A 861 -8.11 1.46 -7.43
CA LEU A 861 -8.76 0.30 -8.01
C LEU A 861 -10.25 0.59 -8.25
N LYS A 862 -10.65 0.63 -9.52
CA LYS A 862 -12.03 0.91 -9.95
C LYS A 862 -12.31 0.28 -11.31
N PRO A 863 -13.59 0.04 -11.70
CA PRO A 863 -13.92 -0.60 -12.97
C PRO A 863 -13.30 0.07 -14.21
N SER A 864 -13.11 1.40 -14.21
CA SER A 864 -12.49 2.11 -15.34
C SER A 864 -10.98 1.88 -15.48
N ASN A 865 -10.33 1.40 -14.42
CA ASN A 865 -8.91 1.03 -14.39
C ASN A 865 -8.68 -0.49 -14.56
N ILE A 866 -9.74 -1.28 -14.73
CA ILE A 866 -9.64 -2.69 -15.10
C ILE A 866 -9.85 -2.81 -16.60
N LEU A 867 -8.79 -3.09 -17.35
CA LEU A 867 -8.85 -3.28 -18.79
C LEU A 867 -9.03 -4.76 -19.15
N LEU A 868 -9.65 -5.02 -20.30
CA LEU A 868 -9.96 -6.36 -20.77
C LEU A 868 -9.21 -6.66 -22.06
N ASP A 869 -8.43 -7.74 -22.03
CA ASP A 869 -7.72 -8.22 -23.23
C ASP A 869 -8.65 -9.00 -24.18
N GLY A 870 -8.09 -9.50 -25.28
CA GLY A 870 -8.84 -10.21 -26.32
C GLY A 870 -9.59 -11.46 -25.85
N GLU A 871 -9.15 -12.06 -24.74
CA GLU A 871 -9.73 -13.29 -24.14
C GLU A 871 -10.61 -12.98 -22.93
N MET A 872 -11.04 -11.72 -22.80
CA MET A 872 -11.82 -11.18 -21.67
C MET A 872 -11.14 -11.37 -20.31
N GLU A 873 -9.80 -11.40 -20.27
CA GLU A 873 -9.05 -11.42 -19.02
C GLU A 873 -8.81 -10.01 -18.49
N ALA A 874 -8.96 -9.87 -17.18
CA ALA A 874 -8.75 -8.61 -16.49
C ALA A 874 -7.26 -8.29 -16.35
N ARG A 875 -6.92 -7.04 -16.67
CA ARG A 875 -5.60 -6.45 -16.45
C ARG A 875 -5.74 -5.12 -15.73
N VAL A 876 -5.14 -5.06 -14.54
CA VAL A 876 -5.13 -3.86 -13.70
C VAL A 876 -4.23 -2.79 -14.33
N ALA A 877 -4.72 -1.55 -14.43
CA ALA A 877 -4.11 -0.44 -15.15
C ALA A 877 -4.13 0.88 -14.36
N ASP A 878 -3.34 1.85 -14.83
CA ASP A 878 -3.22 3.23 -14.28
C ASP A 878 -2.56 3.31 -12.89
N PHE A 879 -1.24 3.11 -12.87
CA PHE A 879 -0.42 3.13 -11.65
C PHE A 879 0.10 4.54 -11.33
N GLY A 880 -0.52 5.59 -11.87
CA GLY A 880 -0.07 6.98 -11.72
C GLY A 880 -0.02 7.48 -10.27
N VAL A 881 -0.70 6.79 -9.35
CA VAL A 881 -0.74 7.08 -7.91
C VAL A 881 -0.27 5.92 -7.02
N ALA A 882 0.18 4.82 -7.64
CA ALA A 882 0.65 3.64 -6.93
C ALA A 882 1.88 3.96 -6.06
N LYS A 883 2.04 3.21 -4.95
CA LYS A 883 3.13 3.44 -4.00
C LYS A 883 3.84 2.13 -3.66
N LEU A 884 5.17 2.20 -3.66
CA LEU A 884 6.09 1.19 -3.12
C LEU A 884 6.23 1.41 -1.60
N ILE A 885 5.87 0.43 -0.78
CA ILE A 885 5.82 0.53 0.70
C ILE A 885 6.89 -0.39 1.31
N GLN A 886 7.79 0.19 2.12
CA GLN A 886 8.86 -0.56 2.79
C GLN A 886 8.65 -0.73 4.31
N SER A 887 7.69 -0.03 4.91
CA SER A 887 7.18 -0.17 6.30
C SER A 887 6.23 1.00 6.62
N ASP A 888 5.30 0.85 7.58
CA ASP A 888 4.27 1.82 8.05
C ASP A 888 4.64 3.31 7.91
N GLU A 889 4.42 3.88 6.73
CA GLU A 889 4.59 5.30 6.44
C GLU A 889 3.24 5.97 6.24
N SER A 890 2.90 6.93 7.11
CA SER A 890 1.75 7.81 6.92
C SER A 890 1.99 8.80 5.78
N MET A 891 0.95 9.04 4.97
CA MET A 891 1.04 9.92 3.80
C MET A 891 0.50 11.32 4.08
N SER A 892 1.10 12.33 3.45
CA SER A 892 0.68 13.74 3.58
C SER A 892 -0.39 14.17 2.57
N VAL A 893 -0.82 13.28 1.65
CA VAL A 893 -1.77 13.57 0.55
C VAL A 893 -2.57 12.31 0.19
N ILE A 894 -3.90 12.45 0.05
CA ILE A 894 -4.81 11.41 -0.49
C ILE A 894 -4.57 11.26 -2.00
N ALA A 895 -4.46 10.02 -2.49
CA ALA A 895 -4.44 9.76 -3.93
C ALA A 895 -5.35 8.57 -4.27
N GLY A 896 -6.23 8.75 -5.24
CA GLY A 896 -7.30 7.81 -5.62
C GLY A 896 -8.52 8.58 -6.14
N SER A 897 -9.49 7.88 -6.74
CA SER A 897 -10.68 8.50 -7.32
C SER A 897 -11.86 8.51 -6.35
N TYR A 898 -12.50 9.67 -6.20
CA TYR A 898 -13.66 9.84 -5.33
C TYR A 898 -14.75 8.79 -5.61
N GLY A 899 -15.26 8.14 -4.57
CA GLY A 899 -16.23 7.04 -4.67
C GLY A 899 -15.64 5.62 -4.80
N TYR A 900 -14.34 5.49 -5.08
CA TYR A 900 -13.61 4.21 -5.16
C TYR A 900 -12.37 4.18 -4.25
N ILE A 901 -12.24 5.17 -3.37
CA ILE A 901 -11.19 5.20 -2.34
C ILE A 901 -11.62 4.28 -1.20
N ALA A 902 -10.76 3.33 -0.83
CA ALA A 902 -10.97 2.49 0.34
C ALA A 902 -11.25 3.37 1.58
N PRO A 903 -12.37 3.14 2.30
CA PRO A 903 -12.76 3.95 3.44
C PRO A 903 -11.62 4.09 4.46
N GLU A 904 -10.94 3.00 4.80
CA GLU A 904 -9.75 2.98 5.64
C GLU A 904 -8.68 3.95 5.17
N TYR A 905 -8.39 4.01 3.88
CA TYR A 905 -7.37 4.90 3.35
C TYR A 905 -7.84 6.36 3.35
N ALA A 906 -9.10 6.61 2.98
CA ALA A 906 -9.72 7.94 3.05
C ALA A 906 -9.78 8.50 4.49
N TYR A 907 -9.95 7.63 5.49
CA TYR A 907 -10.08 8.00 6.89
C TYR A 907 -8.76 8.00 7.68
N THR A 908 -7.79 7.15 7.32
CA THR A 908 -6.56 6.95 8.11
C THR A 908 -5.31 7.53 7.45
N LEU A 909 -5.33 7.79 6.14
CA LEU A 909 -4.15 8.13 5.31
C LEU A 909 -2.98 7.14 5.43
N GLN A 910 -3.23 5.98 6.04
CA GLN A 910 -2.33 4.85 6.01
C GLN A 910 -2.63 4.11 4.72
N VAL A 911 -1.62 4.06 3.84
CA VAL A 911 -1.68 3.19 2.67
C VAL A 911 -1.13 1.85 3.14
N ASP A 912 -1.95 0.82 3.08
CA ASP A 912 -1.60 -0.58 3.26
C ASP A 912 -2.30 -1.40 2.16
N GLU A 913 -2.04 -2.70 2.12
CA GLU A 913 -2.62 -3.61 1.12
C GLU A 913 -4.15 -3.57 1.14
N LYS A 914 -4.76 -3.32 2.30
CA LYS A 914 -6.21 -3.22 2.44
C LYS A 914 -6.81 -2.07 1.64
N SER A 915 -6.00 -1.07 1.31
CA SER A 915 -6.44 0.08 0.53
C SER A 915 -6.88 -0.26 -0.91
N ASP A 916 -6.54 -1.46 -1.44
CA ASP A 916 -7.02 -1.92 -2.77
C ASP A 916 -8.05 -3.07 -2.69
N ILE A 917 -8.42 -3.53 -1.50
CA ILE A 917 -9.35 -4.65 -1.26
C ILE A 917 -10.73 -4.10 -0.90
#